data_AF-A0A084FWT8-F1
#
_entry.id   AF-A0A084FWT8-F1
#
_cell.length_a   1.000
_cell.length_b   1.000
_cell.length_c   1.000
_cell.angle_alpha   90.00
_cell.angle_beta   90.00
_cell.angle_gamma   90.00
#
_symmetry.space_group_name_H-M   'P 1'
#
loop_
_entity.id
_entity.type
_entity.pdbx_description
1 polymer ?
#
loop_
_entity_poly.entity_id
_entity_poly.type
_entity_poly.pdbx_seq_one_letter_code
_entity_poly.pdbx_strand_id
1 'polypeptide(L)'
;MRVKHPYIPPNPASQDDRVERAGTEAAPPYSYPGLGRSLYYLPEGQEEQYPRAMGPNNWSGQSELLFAREVAMMIIMDYLTDKADWHRKVFDDRIADRWVEEALEIPVEPLWCEIIGYRTSGRVEEDLLGPESSEGFITKEMMIYCIKELRQKAHLTKETGLVPTLDASASVVKSDTIVGEELQKELIHAFGRLKTDQAHAPDWHPGTDEMVQDLVHPSMYPLVWGRSGIVRKPLVQVDDAVEKWLGKGEVWEPRLHPNPYLSRYRDDTWFWSKTYQWLPSNVAFEDDGSVKFTSYINNLHPERYPEIYRTVEKLIEKALPAWDYCLAQCDGTQSYSDGFERSEPRFSKPENPDDENDDNWIDNTPEGIVYDPEKDDHFDRREYERTREEYIELRLFKLFRKPKHPDPLEYQPIDYSIDPEDTLREQFRDTGLQIIVKMASIELTPEKPYFPGGNWHLEGQLNEHIVGTALYYLSTENVTPSRLRFRMATDHEPEDLFGNVGQDAYSWMEEVYGTSFGAHEKAPALQNYGSVETREGRLLAFPNVFQHCVTPFELVDPTKPGHRRFIALWLVDPFVPIISTANVPPQQAEWGEGGATANPELEPDDEWPMTREEALKHREALMAERSVLENKNRDEWLRYCYDFCEH
;
A
#
# COMPACT_ATOMS: atom_id res chain seq x y z
N MET A 1 59.72 -14.90 -1.38
CA MET A 1 60.09 -13.53 -0.98
C MET A 1 58.82 -12.69 -1.02
N ARG A 2 58.21 -12.44 0.15
CA ARG A 2 57.01 -11.61 0.31
C ARG A 2 57.46 -10.18 0.61
N VAL A 3 57.06 -9.21 -0.22
CA VAL A 3 57.29 -7.78 0.03
C VAL A 3 56.16 -7.29 0.93
N LYS A 4 56.51 -6.81 2.12
CA LYS A 4 55.60 -6.13 3.06
C LYS A 4 55.43 -4.68 2.61
N HIS A 5 54.19 -4.24 2.37
CA HIS A 5 53.86 -2.80 2.36
C HIS A 5 53.59 -2.33 3.80
N PRO A 6 54.09 -1.16 4.22
CA PRO A 6 53.87 -0.63 5.56
C PRO A 6 52.49 0.02 5.67
N TYR A 7 51.82 -0.27 6.78
CA TYR A 7 50.59 0.39 7.23
C TYR A 7 50.86 1.87 7.49
N ILE A 8 50.10 2.75 6.83
CA ILE A 8 50.08 4.20 7.07
C ILE A 8 48.83 4.48 7.91
N PRO A 9 48.95 4.88 9.19
CA PRO A 9 47.80 5.28 9.98
C PRO A 9 47.20 6.58 9.43
N PRO A 10 45.87 6.75 9.43
CA PRO A 10 45.25 8.01 9.03
C PRO A 10 45.67 9.13 9.99
N ASN A 11 45.99 10.26 9.38
CA ASN A 11 46.37 11.53 10.01
C ASN A 11 45.26 11.98 11.00
N PRO A 12 45.60 12.41 12.24
CA PRO A 12 44.61 12.98 13.15
C PRO A 12 44.13 14.31 12.58
N ALA A 13 42.97 14.29 11.93
CA ALA A 13 42.21 15.49 11.66
C ALA A 13 41.93 16.22 12.98
N SER A 14 42.00 17.53 12.89
CA SER A 14 41.87 18.53 13.94
C SER A 14 40.86 18.19 15.03
N GLN A 15 41.30 18.35 16.28
CA GLN A 15 40.49 18.48 17.47
C GLN A 15 39.55 19.69 17.37
N ASP A 16 38.50 19.59 16.55
CA ASP A 16 37.30 20.44 16.68
C ASP A 16 36.00 19.72 16.26
N ASP A 17 36.05 18.39 16.07
CA ASP A 17 34.84 17.57 15.99
C ASP A 17 34.38 17.19 17.39
N ARG A 18 33.87 18.18 18.14
CA ARG A 18 32.86 17.87 19.16
C ARG A 18 31.62 17.44 18.40
N VAL A 19 31.53 16.15 18.16
CA VAL A 19 30.27 15.44 17.91
C VAL A 19 29.30 15.89 18.99
N GLU A 20 28.43 16.85 18.66
CA GLU A 20 27.16 16.99 19.33
C GLU A 20 26.46 15.66 19.10
N ARG A 21 26.61 14.74 20.07
CA ARG A 21 25.55 13.79 20.35
C ARG A 21 24.32 14.66 20.47
N ALA A 22 23.35 14.48 19.58
CA ALA A 22 22.02 15.04 19.73
C ALA A 22 21.48 14.52 21.07
N GLY A 23 21.80 15.25 22.15
CA GLY A 23 21.12 15.11 23.40
C GLY A 23 19.69 15.49 23.13
N THR A 24 18.76 14.62 23.49
CA THR A 24 17.66 14.84 24.44
C THR A 24 17.32 16.29 24.88
N GLU A 25 17.46 17.29 24.03
CA GLU A 25 16.70 18.53 24.12
C GLU A 25 15.37 18.23 23.46
N ALA A 26 14.30 18.21 24.26
CA ALA A 26 12.95 18.08 23.73
C ALA A 26 12.77 19.11 22.61
N ALA A 27 12.37 18.66 21.43
CA ALA A 27 12.15 19.54 20.29
C ALA A 27 11.23 20.69 20.75
N PRO A 28 11.50 21.94 20.33
CA PRO A 28 10.67 23.06 20.73
C PRO A 28 9.20 22.78 20.38
N PRO A 29 8.24 23.26 21.19
CA PRO A 29 6.82 23.01 20.92
C PRO A 29 6.47 23.47 19.50
N TYR A 30 5.66 22.68 18.80
CA TYR A 30 5.29 22.88 17.39
C TYR A 30 6.46 22.75 16.40
N SER A 31 7.32 21.75 16.60
CA SER A 31 8.36 21.37 15.62
C SER A 31 7.87 20.22 14.74
N TYR A 32 7.84 20.46 13.43
CA TYR A 32 7.42 19.52 12.40
C TYR A 32 8.61 19.18 11.48
N PRO A 33 8.57 18.07 10.72
CA PRO A 33 9.50 17.84 9.62
C PRO A 33 9.55 19.08 8.69
N GLY A 34 10.77 19.57 8.40
CA GLY A 34 11.00 20.79 7.63
C GLY A 34 10.84 22.10 8.42
N LEU A 35 10.06 22.14 9.50
CA LEU A 35 9.82 23.30 10.37
C LEU A 35 10.27 23.02 11.81
N GLY A 36 11.55 23.27 12.11
CA GLY A 36 12.15 23.03 13.42
C GLY A 36 12.83 21.65 13.54
N ARG A 37 12.30 20.61 12.87
CA ARG A 37 12.99 19.32 12.66
C ARG A 37 13.58 19.24 11.25
N SER A 38 14.45 18.25 11.01
CA SER A 38 14.88 17.94 9.64
C SER A 38 13.68 17.54 8.78
N LEU A 39 13.68 17.87 7.50
CA LEU A 39 12.71 17.36 6.52
C LEU A 39 12.73 15.83 6.45
N TYR A 40 13.91 15.24 6.68
CA TYR A 40 14.13 13.79 6.67
C TYR A 40 13.88 13.12 8.03
N TYR A 41 13.11 13.77 8.90
CA TYR A 41 12.81 13.21 10.21
C TYR A 41 11.96 11.94 10.07
N LEU A 42 12.41 10.87 10.71
CA LEU A 42 11.66 9.63 10.93
C LEU A 42 11.80 9.29 12.42
N PRO A 43 10.81 8.62 13.05
CA PRO A 43 10.95 8.08 14.39
C PRO A 43 12.16 7.13 14.51
N GLU A 44 12.83 7.13 15.65
CA GLU A 44 14.06 6.35 15.87
C GLU A 44 13.91 5.34 17.03
N GLY A 45 14.56 4.17 16.90
CA GLY A 45 14.66 3.18 17.98
C GLY A 45 13.33 2.50 18.31
N GLN A 46 12.98 2.46 19.59
CA GLN A 46 11.73 1.88 20.10
C GLN A 46 10.60 2.92 20.21
N GLU A 47 10.68 4.02 19.45
CA GLU A 47 9.54 4.94 19.33
C GLU A 47 8.38 4.22 18.64
N GLU A 48 7.17 4.35 19.20
CA GLU A 48 5.94 3.88 18.60
C GLU A 48 5.76 4.54 17.24
N GLN A 49 5.48 3.73 16.23
CA GLN A 49 5.28 4.18 14.86
C GLN A 49 4.40 3.19 14.11
N TYR A 50 3.93 3.61 12.93
CA TYR A 50 3.31 2.70 11.98
C TYR A 50 4.33 2.22 10.94
N PRO A 51 4.20 0.97 10.45
CA PRO A 51 4.98 0.42 9.36
C PRO A 51 5.04 1.32 8.13
N ARG A 52 6.19 1.31 7.46
CA ARG A 52 6.43 2.07 6.21
C ARG A 52 6.91 1.15 5.12
N ALA A 53 6.38 1.31 3.91
CA ALA A 53 6.80 0.58 2.72
C ALA A 53 7.94 1.26 1.93
N MET A 54 8.26 2.52 2.25
CA MET A 54 9.26 3.32 1.54
C MET A 54 10.38 3.77 2.47
N GLY A 55 11.54 4.04 1.89
CA GLY A 55 12.70 4.57 2.61
C GLY A 55 13.67 3.50 3.11
N PRO A 56 14.75 3.93 3.76
CA PRO A 56 15.71 3.02 4.39
C PRO A 56 15.05 2.27 5.56
N ASN A 57 15.56 1.07 5.86
CA ASN A 57 15.17 0.27 7.03
C ASN A 57 13.65 0.05 7.15
N ASN A 58 13.00 -0.25 6.02
CA ASN A 58 11.55 -0.45 5.92
C ASN A 58 11.10 -1.89 6.27
N TRP A 59 11.89 -2.63 7.05
CA TRP A 59 11.63 -4.04 7.41
C TRP A 59 10.25 -4.24 8.04
N SER A 60 9.81 -3.29 8.89
CA SER A 60 8.47 -3.32 9.50
C SER A 60 7.31 -3.29 8.49
N GLY A 61 7.53 -2.86 7.24
CA GLY A 61 6.52 -2.84 6.18
C GLY A 61 6.62 -4.00 5.19
N GLN A 62 7.42 -5.01 5.49
CA GLN A 62 7.57 -6.21 4.66
C GLN A 62 6.59 -7.31 5.11
N SER A 63 6.21 -8.16 4.16
CA SER A 63 5.43 -9.36 4.40
C SER A 63 6.33 -10.60 4.53
N GLU A 64 5.89 -11.59 5.29
CA GLU A 64 6.36 -12.96 5.06
C GLU A 64 6.05 -13.39 3.61
N LEU A 65 6.88 -14.26 3.04
CA LEU A 65 6.59 -14.87 1.75
C LEU A 65 5.53 -15.96 1.91
N LEU A 66 4.32 -15.73 1.41
CA LEU A 66 3.20 -16.66 1.53
C LEU A 66 3.26 -17.74 0.46
N PHE A 67 2.78 -18.95 0.75
CA PHE A 67 2.57 -19.94 -0.30
C PHE A 67 1.58 -19.45 -1.35
N ALA A 68 1.75 -19.83 -2.62
CA ALA A 68 0.81 -19.46 -3.68
C ALA A 68 -0.62 -19.96 -3.37
N ARG A 69 -0.74 -21.12 -2.71
CA ARG A 69 -2.02 -21.66 -2.22
C ARG A 69 -2.63 -20.84 -1.09
N GLU A 70 -1.83 -20.18 -0.26
CA GLU A 70 -2.32 -19.26 0.76
C GLU A 70 -2.92 -18.00 0.14
N VAL A 71 -2.21 -17.41 -0.83
CA VAL A 71 -2.74 -16.28 -1.61
C VAL A 71 -4.03 -16.68 -2.34
N ALA A 72 -4.10 -17.89 -2.90
CA ALA A 72 -5.33 -18.43 -3.50
C ALA A 72 -6.50 -18.48 -2.49
N MET A 73 -6.26 -18.94 -1.26
CA MET A 73 -7.28 -18.96 -0.20
C MET A 73 -7.77 -17.55 0.13
N MET A 74 -6.87 -16.56 0.23
CA MET A 74 -7.23 -15.15 0.47
C MET A 74 -8.11 -14.60 -0.65
N ILE A 75 -7.72 -14.82 -1.91
CA ILE A 75 -8.47 -14.40 -3.10
C ILE A 75 -9.87 -15.02 -3.10
N ILE A 76 -9.98 -16.33 -2.85
CA ILE A 76 -11.27 -17.03 -2.82
C ILE A 76 -12.17 -16.50 -1.70
N MET A 77 -11.63 -16.28 -0.50
CA MET A 77 -12.38 -15.68 0.60
C MET A 77 -12.86 -14.26 0.28
N ASP A 78 -12.07 -13.44 -0.43
CA ASP A 78 -12.52 -12.12 -0.90
C ASP A 78 -13.75 -12.24 -1.81
N TYR A 79 -13.71 -13.15 -2.79
CA TYR A 79 -14.84 -13.41 -3.69
C TYR A 79 -16.08 -13.94 -2.96
N LEU A 80 -15.91 -14.81 -1.96
CA LEU A 80 -17.03 -15.35 -1.17
C LEU A 80 -17.68 -14.26 -0.31
N THR A 81 -16.89 -13.37 0.28
CA THR A 81 -17.38 -12.24 1.09
C THR A 81 -18.05 -11.14 0.27
N ASP A 82 -17.92 -11.18 -1.06
CA ASP A 82 -18.63 -10.29 -1.97
C ASP A 82 -20.03 -10.80 -2.36
N LYS A 83 -20.37 -12.06 -2.03
CA LYS A 83 -21.71 -12.61 -2.26
C LYS A 83 -22.72 -11.98 -1.30
N ALA A 84 -23.92 -11.67 -1.81
CA ALA A 84 -25.01 -11.14 -0.99
C ALA A 84 -25.32 -12.06 0.21
N ASP A 85 -25.47 -11.48 1.41
CA ASP A 85 -25.73 -12.18 2.67
C ASP A 85 -24.72 -13.28 3.04
N TRP A 86 -23.48 -13.21 2.55
CA TRP A 86 -22.47 -14.25 2.81
C TRP A 86 -22.30 -14.56 4.30
N HIS A 87 -22.30 -13.53 5.16
CA HIS A 87 -22.13 -13.62 6.61
C HIS A 87 -23.25 -14.42 7.30
N ARG A 88 -24.39 -14.62 6.64
CA ARG A 88 -25.46 -15.51 7.10
C ARG A 88 -25.36 -16.88 6.44
N LYS A 89 -25.09 -16.89 5.14
CA LYS A 89 -25.06 -18.10 4.29
C LYS A 89 -23.93 -19.05 4.64
N VAL A 90 -22.81 -18.55 5.15
CA VAL A 90 -21.65 -19.39 5.56
C VAL A 90 -21.98 -20.39 6.68
N PHE A 91 -23.05 -20.15 7.45
CA PHE A 91 -23.53 -21.06 8.50
C PHE A 91 -24.54 -22.11 8.00
N ASP A 92 -25.01 -22.03 6.76
CA ASP A 92 -25.79 -23.10 6.12
C ASP A 92 -24.81 -24.09 5.48
N ASP A 93 -24.63 -25.26 6.09
CA ASP A 93 -23.68 -26.28 5.63
C ASP A 93 -23.91 -26.67 4.17
N ARG A 94 -25.16 -26.69 3.68
CA ARG A 94 -25.44 -27.01 2.28
C ARG A 94 -24.96 -25.92 1.32
N ILE A 95 -24.99 -24.66 1.75
CA ILE A 95 -24.45 -23.54 0.95
C ILE A 95 -22.92 -23.55 1.03
N ALA A 96 -22.36 -23.76 2.21
CA ALA A 96 -20.91 -23.88 2.40
C ALA A 96 -20.33 -25.03 1.58
N ASP A 97 -20.96 -26.21 1.57
CA ASP A 97 -20.57 -27.36 0.75
C ASP A 97 -20.58 -27.03 -0.74
N ARG A 98 -21.58 -26.26 -1.20
CA ARG A 98 -21.61 -25.78 -2.59
C ARG A 98 -20.49 -24.80 -2.88
N TRP A 99 -20.15 -23.89 -1.96
CA TRP A 99 -19.01 -22.99 -2.16
C TRP A 99 -17.68 -23.75 -2.21
N VAL A 100 -17.56 -24.85 -1.47
CA VAL A 100 -16.42 -25.77 -1.59
C VAL A 100 -16.38 -26.38 -3.00
N GLU A 101 -17.50 -26.92 -3.50
CA GLU A 101 -17.60 -27.47 -4.86
C GLU A 101 -17.27 -26.42 -5.94
N GLU A 102 -17.87 -25.22 -5.84
CA GLU A 102 -17.61 -24.09 -6.75
C GLU A 102 -16.13 -23.68 -6.76
N ALA A 103 -15.46 -23.70 -5.60
CA ALA A 103 -14.06 -23.33 -5.49
C ALA A 103 -13.11 -24.37 -6.09
N LEU A 104 -13.45 -25.66 -6.01
CA LEU A 104 -12.68 -26.74 -6.63
C LEU A 104 -12.76 -26.72 -8.16
N GLU A 105 -13.78 -26.07 -8.72
CA GLU A 105 -13.95 -25.87 -10.17
C GLU A 105 -13.26 -24.60 -10.70
N ILE A 106 -12.65 -23.78 -9.85
CA ILE A 106 -11.96 -22.56 -10.27
C ILE A 106 -10.79 -22.92 -11.20
N PRO A 107 -10.73 -22.35 -12.41
CA PRO A 107 -9.60 -22.55 -13.31
C PRO A 107 -8.30 -22.07 -12.65
N VAL A 108 -7.32 -22.97 -12.54
CA VAL A 108 -6.06 -22.68 -11.84
C VAL A 108 -5.20 -21.68 -12.60
N GLU A 109 -5.17 -21.73 -13.94
CA GLU A 109 -4.32 -20.85 -14.75
C GLU A 109 -4.61 -19.34 -14.53
N PRO A 110 -5.87 -18.84 -14.62
CA PRO A 110 -6.16 -17.44 -14.29
C PRO A 110 -5.84 -17.06 -12.84
N LEU A 111 -6.11 -17.97 -11.89
CA LEU A 111 -5.83 -17.72 -10.47
C LEU A 111 -4.32 -17.63 -10.21
N TRP A 112 -3.55 -18.54 -10.81
CA TRP A 112 -2.10 -18.54 -10.78
C TRP A 112 -1.55 -17.23 -11.35
N CYS A 113 -2.04 -16.79 -12.51
CA CYS A 113 -1.68 -15.51 -13.12
C CYS A 113 -1.97 -14.31 -12.21
N GLU A 114 -3.06 -14.34 -11.44
CA GLU A 114 -3.38 -13.28 -10.46
C GLU A 114 -2.36 -13.27 -9.30
N ILE A 115 -1.97 -14.46 -8.80
CA ILE A 115 -1.00 -14.65 -7.72
C ILE A 115 0.41 -14.19 -8.15
N ILE A 116 0.90 -14.69 -9.28
CA ILE A 116 2.28 -14.43 -9.72
C ILE A 116 2.45 -13.11 -10.50
N GLY A 117 1.34 -12.47 -10.90
CA GLY A 117 1.34 -11.09 -11.36
C GLY A 117 1.85 -10.81 -12.78
N TYR A 118 2.16 -11.83 -13.58
CA TYR A 118 2.64 -11.74 -14.97
C TYR A 118 4.00 -11.02 -15.13
N ARG A 119 5.04 -11.85 -15.24
CA ARG A 119 6.45 -11.58 -15.58
C ARG A 119 6.69 -10.25 -16.31
N THR A 120 7.46 -9.38 -15.66
CA THR A 120 8.16 -8.27 -16.34
C THR A 120 9.22 -8.85 -17.30
N SER A 121 9.24 -8.35 -18.54
CA SER A 121 10.27 -8.55 -19.57
C SER A 121 10.10 -9.71 -20.58
N GLY A 122 8.99 -9.75 -21.33
CA GLY A 122 9.02 -10.09 -22.78
C GLY A 122 9.62 -11.43 -23.23
N ARG A 123 9.91 -12.36 -22.34
CA ARG A 123 10.31 -13.73 -22.63
C ARG A 123 9.36 -14.65 -21.90
N VAL A 124 8.48 -15.26 -22.68
CA VAL A 124 7.89 -16.53 -22.29
C VAL A 124 9.05 -17.52 -22.40
N GLU A 125 9.71 -17.82 -21.29
CA GLU A 125 10.27 -19.17 -21.19
C GLU A 125 9.10 -20.08 -20.85
N GLU A 126 8.84 -21.01 -21.77
CA GLU A 126 7.87 -22.11 -21.66
C GLU A 126 8.14 -23.00 -20.42
N ASP A 127 9.22 -22.77 -19.68
CA ASP A 127 9.77 -23.66 -18.65
C ASP A 127 9.33 -23.37 -17.21
N LEU A 128 8.50 -22.34 -16.99
CA LEU A 128 7.81 -22.10 -15.71
C LEU A 128 6.30 -22.14 -15.95
N LEU A 129 5.83 -23.29 -16.45
CA LEU A 129 4.41 -23.60 -16.48
C LEU A 129 3.92 -23.57 -15.04
N GLY A 130 2.91 -22.75 -14.74
CA GLY A 130 2.14 -22.89 -13.50
C GLY A 130 1.67 -24.35 -13.35
N PRO A 131 1.18 -24.77 -12.17
CA PRO A 131 0.92 -26.19 -11.89
C PRO A 131 0.22 -26.85 -13.09
N GLU A 132 0.94 -27.71 -13.81
CA GLU A 132 0.57 -28.22 -15.15
C GLU A 132 -0.78 -28.97 -15.15
N SER A 133 -1.34 -29.20 -13.97
CA SER A 133 -2.70 -29.67 -13.75
C SER A 133 -3.43 -28.80 -12.74
N SER A 134 -4.68 -28.44 -13.06
CA SER A 134 -5.63 -27.91 -12.09
C SER A 134 -5.93 -28.88 -10.95
N GLU A 135 -5.61 -30.17 -11.13
CA GLU A 135 -5.83 -31.23 -10.17
C GLU A 135 -4.98 -31.01 -8.91
N GLY A 136 -5.66 -30.75 -7.79
CA GLY A 136 -5.05 -30.69 -6.47
C GLY A 136 -4.47 -29.35 -6.04
N PHE A 137 -4.48 -28.29 -6.87
CA PHE A 137 -3.99 -26.96 -6.45
C PHE A 137 -4.88 -26.33 -5.36
N ILE A 138 -6.20 -26.36 -5.57
CA ILE A 138 -7.19 -26.03 -4.54
C ILE A 138 -7.69 -27.35 -3.98
N THR A 139 -7.52 -27.58 -2.68
CA THR A 139 -7.96 -28.81 -2.02
C THR A 139 -9.24 -28.59 -1.21
N LYS A 140 -9.92 -29.68 -0.88
CA LYS A 140 -11.12 -29.63 -0.03
C LYS A 140 -10.77 -29.14 1.37
N GLU A 141 -9.60 -29.52 1.87
CA GLU A 141 -9.04 -29.17 3.17
C GLU A 141 -8.80 -27.65 3.27
N MET A 142 -8.22 -27.05 2.23
CA MET A 142 -8.11 -25.58 2.11
C MET A 142 -9.47 -24.90 2.16
N MET A 143 -10.45 -25.42 1.43
CA MET A 143 -11.78 -24.81 1.43
C MET A 143 -12.52 -24.98 2.75
N ILE A 144 -12.36 -26.11 3.44
CA ILE A 144 -12.88 -26.31 4.80
C ILE A 144 -12.23 -25.29 5.75
N TYR A 145 -10.93 -25.04 5.62
CA TYR A 145 -10.23 -23.99 6.38
C TYR A 145 -10.86 -22.62 6.09
N CYS A 146 -11.01 -22.24 4.82
CA CYS A 146 -11.63 -20.97 4.43
C CYS A 146 -13.04 -20.82 5.01
N ILE A 147 -13.88 -21.87 4.99
CA ILE A 147 -15.23 -21.81 5.56
C ILE A 147 -15.19 -21.56 7.08
N LYS A 148 -14.26 -22.20 7.81
CA LYS A 148 -14.09 -21.94 9.25
C LYS A 148 -13.67 -20.50 9.53
N GLU A 149 -12.70 -19.98 8.78
CA GLU A 149 -12.26 -18.59 8.88
C GLU A 149 -13.39 -17.61 8.54
N LEU A 150 -14.15 -17.87 7.47
CA LEU A 150 -15.29 -17.04 7.07
C LEU A 150 -16.41 -17.04 8.13
N ARG A 151 -16.65 -18.14 8.84
CA ARG A 151 -17.61 -18.16 9.96
C ARG A 151 -17.17 -17.22 11.09
N GLN A 152 -15.88 -17.19 11.40
CA GLN A 152 -15.33 -16.24 12.37
C GLN A 152 -15.46 -14.79 11.88
N LYS A 153 -15.05 -14.51 10.64
CA LYS A 153 -15.20 -13.18 10.03
C LYS A 153 -16.66 -12.73 9.96
N ALA A 154 -17.60 -13.65 9.79
CA ALA A 154 -19.03 -13.34 9.79
C ALA A 154 -19.55 -12.87 11.16
N HIS A 155 -18.97 -13.34 12.27
CA HIS A 155 -19.28 -12.82 13.61
C HIS A 155 -18.84 -11.37 13.74
N LEU A 156 -17.58 -11.07 13.38
CA LEU A 156 -17.05 -9.71 13.34
C LEU A 156 -17.91 -8.80 12.46
N THR A 157 -18.21 -9.23 11.23
CA THR A 157 -19.03 -8.46 10.27
C THR A 157 -20.40 -8.11 10.83
N LYS A 158 -21.01 -9.02 11.60
CA LYS A 158 -22.30 -8.79 12.22
C LYS A 158 -22.24 -7.72 13.32
N GLU A 159 -21.13 -7.64 14.04
CA GLU A 159 -20.92 -6.71 15.16
C GLU A 159 -20.49 -5.33 14.67
N THR A 160 -19.61 -5.26 13.68
CA THR A 160 -18.94 -4.01 13.27
C THR A 160 -19.36 -3.54 11.87
N GLY A 161 -19.91 -4.41 11.04
CA GLY A 161 -20.13 -4.15 9.62
C GLY A 161 -18.86 -4.22 8.77
N LEU A 162 -17.72 -4.62 9.34
CA LEU A 162 -16.41 -4.67 8.68
C LEU A 162 -16.00 -6.08 8.31
N VAL A 163 -15.25 -6.21 7.22
CA VAL A 163 -14.74 -7.49 6.70
C VAL A 163 -13.23 -7.35 6.43
N PRO A 164 -12.36 -7.92 7.28
CA PRO A 164 -10.95 -8.10 6.96
C PRO A 164 -10.79 -9.10 5.80
N THR A 165 -10.11 -8.67 4.75
CA THR A 165 -9.84 -9.43 3.52
C THR A 165 -8.37 -9.26 3.12
N LEU A 166 -7.88 -10.18 2.30
CA LEU A 166 -6.44 -10.27 1.96
C LEU A 166 -5.56 -10.23 3.23
N ASP A 167 -6.01 -10.96 4.25
CA ASP A 167 -5.53 -10.91 5.64
C ASP A 167 -4.38 -11.91 5.86
N ALA A 168 -3.17 -11.34 5.99
CA ALA A 168 -1.90 -12.00 6.30
C ALA A 168 -1.02 -11.00 7.11
N SER A 169 0.23 -10.75 6.69
CA SER A 169 1.14 -9.79 7.35
C SER A 169 0.64 -8.34 7.37
N ALA A 170 -0.32 -8.01 6.50
CA ALA A 170 -1.10 -6.80 6.54
C ALA A 170 -2.54 -7.12 6.13
N SER A 171 -3.52 -6.31 6.56
CA SER A 171 -4.93 -6.52 6.23
C SER A 171 -5.57 -5.38 5.42
N VAL A 172 -6.46 -5.73 4.50
CA VAL A 172 -7.39 -4.79 3.86
C VAL A 172 -8.76 -4.95 4.52
N VAL A 173 -9.43 -3.85 4.89
CA VAL A 173 -10.76 -3.89 5.51
C VAL A 173 -11.78 -3.31 4.56
N LYS A 174 -12.85 -4.05 4.25
CA LYS A 174 -13.97 -3.58 3.42
C LYS A 174 -15.28 -3.54 4.20
N SER A 175 -16.16 -2.62 3.85
CA SER A 175 -17.52 -2.56 4.35
C SER A 175 -18.49 -2.01 3.31
N ASP A 176 -19.62 -2.69 3.15
CA ASP A 176 -20.73 -2.26 2.31
C ASP A 176 -21.89 -1.65 3.13
N THR A 177 -21.71 -1.49 4.46
CA THR A 177 -22.81 -1.15 5.37
C THR A 177 -22.49 -0.04 6.38
N ILE A 178 -21.20 0.23 6.67
CA ILE A 178 -20.80 1.21 7.69
C ILE A 178 -21.20 2.64 7.30
N VAL A 179 -21.24 2.93 6.00
CA VAL A 179 -21.80 4.17 5.46
C VAL A 179 -23.26 3.92 5.09
N GLY A 180 -24.18 4.38 5.94
CA GLY A 180 -25.62 4.25 5.71
C GLY A 180 -26.12 5.13 4.55
N GLU A 181 -27.31 4.79 4.03
CA GLU A 181 -27.90 5.48 2.87
C GLU A 181 -28.06 7.00 3.04
N GLU A 182 -28.32 7.47 4.26
CA GLU A 182 -28.47 8.90 4.54
C GLU A 182 -27.15 9.65 4.32
N LEU A 183 -26.07 9.15 4.91
CA LEU A 183 -24.73 9.71 4.71
C LEU A 183 -24.30 9.61 3.25
N GLN A 184 -24.58 8.50 2.56
CA GLN A 184 -24.32 8.38 1.13
C GLN A 184 -25.04 9.47 0.32
N LYS A 185 -26.32 9.73 0.59
CA LYS A 185 -27.11 10.78 -0.08
C LYS A 185 -26.54 12.18 0.20
N GLU A 186 -26.12 12.44 1.43
CA GLU A 186 -25.44 13.70 1.79
C GLU A 186 -24.13 13.87 1.00
N LEU A 187 -23.32 12.82 0.91
CA LEU A 187 -22.05 12.83 0.15
C LEU A 187 -22.28 13.04 -1.35
N ILE A 188 -23.28 12.37 -1.94
CA ILE A 188 -23.66 12.58 -3.35
C ILE A 188 -24.11 14.03 -3.59
N HIS A 189 -24.89 14.60 -2.68
CA HIS A 189 -25.33 15.99 -2.77
C HIS A 189 -24.14 16.97 -2.64
N ALA A 190 -23.22 16.74 -1.69
CA ALA A 190 -22.00 17.52 -1.54
C ALA A 190 -21.15 17.50 -2.83
N PHE A 191 -20.98 16.31 -3.42
CA PHE A 191 -20.26 16.12 -4.68
C PHE A 191 -20.94 16.87 -5.85
N GLY A 192 -22.28 16.77 -5.95
CA GLY A 192 -23.07 17.47 -6.97
C GLY A 192 -22.98 18.99 -6.85
N ARG A 193 -22.94 19.52 -5.62
CA ARG A 193 -22.73 20.95 -5.35
C ARG A 193 -21.38 21.42 -5.86
N LEU A 194 -20.29 20.72 -5.51
CA LEU A 194 -18.94 21.07 -5.99
C LEU A 194 -18.85 21.02 -7.51
N LYS A 195 -19.37 19.95 -8.13
CA LYS A 195 -19.36 19.79 -9.59
C LYS A 195 -20.13 20.92 -10.29
N THR A 196 -21.26 21.36 -9.72
CA THR A 196 -22.06 22.48 -10.24
C THR A 196 -21.30 23.80 -10.13
N ASP A 197 -20.75 24.08 -8.95
CA ASP A 197 -20.03 25.33 -8.67
C ASP A 197 -18.76 25.47 -9.54
N GLN A 198 -18.11 24.34 -9.85
CA GLN A 198 -16.89 24.27 -10.67
C GLN A 198 -17.16 24.09 -12.18
N ALA A 199 -18.43 23.96 -12.61
CA ALA A 199 -18.77 23.62 -14.00
C ALA A 199 -18.25 24.61 -15.06
N HIS A 200 -18.03 25.87 -14.67
CA HIS A 200 -17.52 26.92 -15.57
C HIS A 200 -16.00 26.83 -15.81
N ALA A 201 -15.27 26.14 -14.94
CA ALA A 201 -13.84 25.90 -15.04
C ALA A 201 -13.49 24.53 -14.41
N PRO A 202 -13.92 23.41 -15.04
CA PRO A 202 -13.64 22.07 -14.52
C PRO A 202 -12.14 21.87 -14.33
N ASP A 203 -11.78 21.24 -13.23
CA ASP A 203 -10.40 20.92 -12.93
C ASP A 203 -10.10 19.46 -13.32
N TRP A 204 -9.40 19.29 -14.42
CA TRP A 204 -9.03 17.97 -14.95
C TRP A 204 -7.63 17.58 -14.48
N HIS A 205 -7.49 16.36 -14.00
CA HIS A 205 -6.22 15.82 -13.53
C HIS A 205 -5.21 15.74 -14.69
N PRO A 206 -3.97 16.23 -14.51
CA PRO A 206 -2.95 16.20 -15.55
C PRO A 206 -2.73 14.80 -16.13
N GLY A 207 -2.60 14.69 -17.45
CA GLY A 207 -2.28 13.42 -18.13
C GLY A 207 -3.43 12.42 -18.24
N THR A 208 -4.66 12.77 -17.87
CA THR A 208 -5.81 11.85 -17.89
C THR A 208 -6.75 12.03 -19.08
N ASP A 209 -6.38 12.85 -20.06
CA ASP A 209 -7.22 13.19 -21.21
C ASP A 209 -8.65 13.56 -20.79
N GLU A 210 -8.78 14.44 -19.80
CA GLU A 210 -10.08 14.93 -19.28
C GLU A 210 -11.03 13.80 -18.81
N MET A 211 -10.49 12.66 -18.35
CA MET A 211 -11.29 11.59 -17.77
C MET A 211 -11.39 11.68 -16.24
N VAL A 212 -10.40 12.26 -15.56
CA VAL A 212 -10.40 12.38 -14.09
C VAL A 212 -10.60 13.83 -13.68
N GLN A 213 -11.75 14.14 -13.09
CA GLN A 213 -12.08 15.44 -12.55
C GLN A 213 -11.72 15.51 -11.07
N ASP A 214 -10.86 16.46 -10.70
CA ASP A 214 -10.44 16.75 -9.34
C ASP A 214 -11.39 17.80 -8.73
N LEU A 215 -12.30 17.40 -7.83
CA LEU A 215 -13.18 18.36 -7.14
C LEU A 215 -12.50 18.97 -5.92
N VAL A 216 -11.79 18.13 -5.17
CA VAL A 216 -10.87 18.49 -4.08
C VAL A 216 -9.66 17.60 -4.27
N HIS A 217 -8.47 18.17 -4.44
CA HIS A 217 -7.26 17.39 -4.65
C HIS A 217 -6.08 18.01 -3.89
N PRO A 218 -5.30 17.23 -3.14
CA PRO A 218 -4.25 17.76 -2.28
C PRO A 218 -3.04 18.33 -3.05
N SER A 219 -2.88 17.98 -4.33
CA SER A 219 -1.87 18.58 -5.21
C SER A 219 -2.21 19.98 -5.71
N MET A 220 -3.43 20.48 -5.45
CA MET A 220 -3.80 21.85 -5.75
C MET A 220 -3.53 22.74 -4.51
N TYR A 221 -2.82 23.85 -4.71
CA TYR A 221 -2.31 24.70 -3.61
C TYR A 221 -1.55 23.91 -2.52
N PRO A 222 -0.55 23.07 -2.87
CA PRO A 222 0.27 22.38 -1.88
C PRO A 222 1.13 23.40 -1.09
N LEU A 223 1.79 22.95 -0.03
CA LEU A 223 2.93 23.69 0.51
C LEU A 223 4.04 23.67 -0.55
N VAL A 224 4.53 24.85 -0.92
CA VAL A 224 5.69 25.06 -1.77
C VAL A 224 6.78 25.73 -0.93
N TRP A 225 7.86 25.02 -0.67
CA TRP A 225 9.01 25.57 0.06
C TRP A 225 9.58 26.78 -0.68
N GLY A 226 9.94 27.83 0.07
CA GLY A 226 10.38 29.10 -0.53
C GLY A 226 9.26 29.96 -1.15
N ARG A 227 8.00 29.50 -1.15
CA ARG A 227 6.88 30.23 -1.78
C ARG A 227 5.60 30.32 -0.95
N SER A 228 5.23 29.32 -0.16
CA SER A 228 4.03 29.37 0.69
C SER A 228 4.28 30.13 1.99
N GLY A 229 3.24 30.79 2.49
CA GLY A 229 3.27 31.45 3.79
C GLY A 229 3.08 30.45 4.92
N ILE A 230 4.02 30.42 5.87
CA ILE A 230 3.97 29.52 7.03
C ILE A 230 3.85 30.33 8.31
N VAL A 231 2.95 29.89 9.19
CA VAL A 231 2.85 30.34 10.57
C VAL A 231 3.40 29.23 11.46
N ARG A 232 4.43 29.52 12.26
CA ARG A 232 5.11 28.52 13.11
C ARG A 232 4.17 27.76 14.04
N LYS A 233 3.19 28.46 14.61
CA LYS A 233 2.18 27.86 15.48
C LYS A 233 0.94 27.49 14.64
N PRO A 234 0.25 26.38 14.97
CA PRO A 234 -0.99 26.00 14.30
C PRO A 234 -2.12 26.92 14.74
N LEU A 235 -2.28 28.07 14.06
CA LEU A 235 -3.19 29.14 14.46
C LEU A 235 -4.39 29.32 13.53
N VAL A 236 -4.33 28.74 12.33
CA VAL A 236 -5.39 28.88 11.33
C VAL A 236 -6.50 27.88 11.66
N GLN A 237 -7.70 28.39 11.94
CA GLN A 237 -8.87 27.56 12.25
C GLN A 237 -9.88 27.59 11.11
N VAL A 238 -10.78 26.60 11.06
CA VAL A 238 -11.85 26.55 10.03
C VAL A 238 -12.64 27.86 9.95
N ASP A 239 -13.03 28.39 11.12
CA ASP A 239 -13.94 29.54 11.22
C ASP A 239 -13.26 30.90 10.93
N ASP A 240 -11.92 30.98 10.99
CA ASP A 240 -11.17 32.24 10.79
C ASP A 240 -10.14 32.18 9.66
N ALA A 241 -10.07 31.07 8.91
CA ALA A 241 -9.07 30.83 7.87
C ALA A 241 -9.05 31.93 6.81
N VAL A 242 -10.23 32.33 6.30
CA VAL A 242 -10.32 33.30 5.21
C VAL A 242 -10.24 34.73 5.75
N GLU A 243 -11.17 35.14 6.60
CA GLU A 243 -11.25 36.51 7.12
C GLU A 243 -9.94 36.98 7.79
N LYS A 244 -9.31 36.11 8.58
CA LYS A 244 -8.17 36.49 9.42
C LYS A 244 -6.83 36.05 8.87
N TRP A 245 -6.73 34.97 8.10
CA TRP A 245 -5.43 34.37 7.77
C TRP A 245 -5.07 34.35 6.29
N LEU A 246 -6.02 34.55 5.36
CA LEU A 246 -5.77 34.51 3.92
C LEU A 246 -4.48 35.25 3.52
N GLY A 247 -3.54 34.53 2.89
CA GLY A 247 -2.27 35.07 2.45
C GLY A 247 -1.34 35.58 3.56
N LYS A 248 -1.47 35.14 4.80
CA LYS A 248 -0.51 35.48 5.87
C LYS A 248 0.59 34.43 6.01
N GLY A 249 1.57 34.74 6.84
CA GLY A 249 2.70 33.86 7.13
C GLY A 249 4.00 34.38 6.53
N GLU A 250 5.10 33.71 6.88
CA GLU A 250 6.44 34.01 6.39
C GLU A 250 6.90 32.87 5.48
N VAL A 251 7.67 33.21 4.46
CA VAL A 251 8.29 32.21 3.58
C VAL A 251 9.42 31.49 4.31
N TRP A 252 9.50 30.18 4.11
CA TRP A 252 10.45 29.30 4.78
C TRP A 252 11.15 28.36 3.82
N GLU A 253 12.42 28.08 4.13
CA GLU A 253 13.18 27.00 3.53
C GLU A 253 13.22 25.80 4.50
N PRO A 254 13.09 24.56 3.99
CA PRO A 254 13.09 23.38 4.83
C PRO A 254 14.49 23.14 5.40
N ARG A 255 14.54 22.64 6.63
CA ARG A 255 15.79 22.22 7.24
C ARG A 255 16.23 20.86 6.67
N LEU A 256 17.26 20.84 5.83
CA LEU A 256 17.71 19.64 5.10
C LEU A 256 18.86 18.86 5.76
N HIS A 257 19.07 18.96 7.08
CA HIS A 257 20.24 18.28 7.68
C HIS A 257 20.15 16.76 7.47
N PRO A 258 21.24 16.12 7.01
CA PRO A 258 21.25 14.68 6.79
C PRO A 258 20.96 13.96 8.10
N ASN A 259 19.98 13.07 8.06
CA ASN A 259 19.81 12.10 9.13
C ASN A 259 21.09 11.23 9.15
N PRO A 260 21.81 11.10 10.29
CA PRO A 260 23.05 10.33 10.37
C PRO A 260 22.88 8.86 9.93
N TYR A 261 21.65 8.33 9.90
CA TYR A 261 21.33 6.99 9.41
C TYR A 261 21.18 6.90 7.87
N LEU A 262 20.90 8.00 7.18
CA LEU A 262 20.88 8.06 5.70
C LEU A 262 22.29 8.01 5.09
N SER A 263 23.35 8.13 5.90
CA SER A 263 24.73 8.27 5.42
C SER A 263 25.64 7.16 5.93
N ARG A 264 25.70 6.07 5.17
CA ARG A 264 26.97 5.33 5.03
C ARG A 264 27.38 5.04 3.59
N TYR A 265 26.45 4.89 2.62
CA TYR A 265 26.84 4.46 1.25
C TYR A 265 26.02 5.03 0.07
N ARG A 266 24.91 5.75 0.25
CA ARG A 266 24.06 6.27 -0.86
C ARG A 266 23.30 7.56 -0.50
N ASP A 267 22.90 8.34 -1.51
CA ASP A 267 21.95 9.45 -1.34
C ASP A 267 20.51 8.92 -1.39
N ASP A 268 19.97 8.54 -0.24
CA ASP A 268 18.60 8.06 -0.09
C ASP A 268 17.61 9.19 0.21
N THR A 269 17.96 10.46 -0.04
CA THR A 269 17.08 11.61 0.28
C THR A 269 15.95 11.83 -0.73
N TRP A 270 15.92 11.07 -1.83
CA TRP A 270 14.95 11.25 -2.92
C TRP A 270 13.54 10.72 -2.61
N PHE A 271 13.36 9.97 -1.51
CA PHE A 271 12.03 9.59 -1.02
C PHE A 271 11.22 10.79 -0.47
N TRP A 272 11.89 11.90 -0.17
CA TRP A 272 11.27 13.15 0.29
C TRP A 272 11.25 14.17 -0.85
N SER A 273 10.12 14.86 -1.02
CA SER A 273 10.10 16.07 -1.84
C SER A 273 10.76 17.21 -1.08
N LYS A 274 11.72 17.85 -1.74
CA LYS A 274 12.40 19.06 -1.23
C LYS A 274 11.66 20.34 -1.62
N THR A 275 10.60 20.20 -2.43
CA THR A 275 9.87 21.32 -3.04
C THR A 275 8.45 21.41 -2.51
N TYR A 276 7.77 20.27 -2.40
CA TYR A 276 6.33 20.21 -2.19
C TYR A 276 5.94 19.35 -0.98
N GLN A 277 4.82 19.69 -0.34
CA GLN A 277 4.18 18.80 0.64
C GLN A 277 2.66 18.95 0.51
N TRP A 278 1.92 17.85 0.51
CA TRP A 278 0.49 17.90 0.75
C TRP A 278 0.17 18.42 2.16
N LEU A 279 -0.91 19.18 2.25
CA LEU A 279 -1.35 19.81 3.49
C LEU A 279 -2.52 19.02 4.08
N PRO A 280 -2.31 18.26 5.17
CA PRO A 280 -3.40 17.65 5.92
C PRO A 280 -4.22 18.71 6.65
N SER A 281 -5.44 18.34 7.02
CA SER A 281 -6.32 19.10 7.91
C SER A 281 -6.29 18.45 9.28
N ASN A 282 -6.24 19.27 10.33
CA ASN A 282 -6.30 18.77 11.70
C ASN A 282 -7.74 18.42 12.08
N VAL A 283 -7.92 17.29 12.75
CA VAL A 283 -9.21 16.75 13.19
C VAL A 283 -9.13 16.47 14.69
N ALA A 284 -10.06 17.00 15.47
CA ALA A 284 -10.16 16.76 16.90
C ALA A 284 -11.30 15.79 17.22
N PHE A 285 -11.17 15.07 18.33
CA PHE A 285 -12.23 14.24 18.88
C PHE A 285 -13.08 15.06 19.85
N GLU A 286 -14.40 15.01 19.70
CA GLU A 286 -15.35 15.70 20.57
C GLU A 286 -15.83 14.77 21.71
N ASP A 287 -16.33 15.36 22.79
CA ASP A 287 -16.80 14.61 23.98
C ASP A 287 -18.01 13.71 23.71
N ASP A 288 -18.79 13.99 22.66
CA ASP A 288 -19.95 13.19 22.25
C ASP A 288 -19.56 12.00 21.34
N GLY A 289 -18.27 11.84 21.05
CA GLY A 289 -17.75 10.81 20.17
C GLY A 289 -17.70 11.20 18.69
N SER A 290 -18.12 12.41 18.30
CA SER A 290 -17.94 12.89 16.93
C SER A 290 -16.49 13.29 16.66
N VAL A 291 -16.20 13.64 15.41
CA VAL A 291 -14.94 14.33 15.05
C VAL A 291 -15.23 15.69 14.46
N LYS A 292 -14.26 16.61 14.54
CA LYS A 292 -14.39 17.95 13.97
C LYS A 292 -13.09 18.43 13.34
N PHE A 293 -13.17 19.00 12.14
CA PHE A 293 -12.06 19.72 11.56
C PHE A 293 -11.75 20.97 12.39
N THR A 294 -10.50 21.09 12.84
CA THR A 294 -10.00 22.28 13.54
C THR A 294 -9.26 23.22 12.61
N SER A 295 -8.75 22.73 11.47
CA SER A 295 -8.20 23.54 10.37
C SER A 295 -8.89 23.21 9.04
N TYR A 296 -8.78 24.12 8.06
CA TYR A 296 -9.51 24.01 6.80
C TYR A 296 -9.02 22.84 5.92
N ILE A 297 -9.90 22.25 5.11
CA ILE A 297 -9.53 21.28 4.08
C ILE A 297 -8.86 22.01 2.92
N ASN A 298 -7.64 21.59 2.57
CA ASN A 298 -6.89 22.22 1.49
C ASN A 298 -7.72 22.28 0.20
N ASN A 299 -7.72 23.46 -0.43
CA ASN A 299 -8.50 23.77 -1.64
C ASN A 299 -10.04 23.64 -1.49
N LEU A 300 -10.59 23.65 -0.28
CA LEU A 300 -12.04 23.67 -0.03
C LEU A 300 -12.43 24.83 0.90
N HIS A 301 -13.10 25.84 0.34
CA HIS A 301 -13.45 27.07 1.07
C HIS A 301 -14.40 26.78 2.27
N PRO A 302 -13.98 27.05 3.52
CA PRO A 302 -14.72 26.64 4.72
C PRO A 302 -16.08 27.33 4.89
N GLU A 303 -16.15 28.64 4.65
CA GLU A 303 -17.40 29.41 4.80
C GLU A 303 -18.41 29.15 3.66
N ARG A 304 -17.93 28.84 2.45
CA ARG A 304 -18.78 28.52 1.30
C ARG A 304 -19.35 27.10 1.40
N TYR A 305 -18.58 26.15 1.95
CA TYR A 305 -18.94 24.73 1.97
C TYR A 305 -19.02 24.10 3.38
N PRO A 306 -19.62 24.74 4.40
CA PRO A 306 -19.60 24.22 5.77
C PRO A 306 -20.31 22.86 5.90
N GLU A 307 -21.35 22.62 5.10
CA GLU A 307 -22.02 21.31 5.08
C GLU A 307 -21.14 20.19 4.54
N ILE A 308 -20.23 20.49 3.59
CA ILE A 308 -19.32 19.47 3.05
C ILE A 308 -18.32 19.03 4.12
N TYR A 309 -17.81 19.97 4.92
CA TYR A 309 -16.98 19.66 6.08
C TYR A 309 -17.69 18.69 7.03
N ARG A 310 -18.93 19.02 7.43
CA ARG A 310 -19.74 18.16 8.32
C ARG A 310 -19.98 16.78 7.74
N THR A 311 -20.25 16.67 6.44
CA THR A 311 -20.45 15.35 5.82
C THR A 311 -19.15 14.54 5.74
N VAL A 312 -18.00 15.19 5.52
CA VAL A 312 -16.69 14.52 5.53
C VAL A 312 -16.30 14.10 6.96
N GLU A 313 -16.59 14.89 8.00
CA GLU A 313 -16.43 14.50 9.41
C GLU A 313 -17.17 13.19 9.71
N LYS A 314 -18.44 13.09 9.31
CA LYS A 314 -19.23 11.85 9.44
C LYS A 314 -18.60 10.67 8.69
N LEU A 315 -17.97 10.91 7.53
CA LEU A 315 -17.28 9.85 6.79
C LEU A 315 -15.99 9.41 7.51
N ILE A 316 -15.24 10.34 8.09
CA ILE A 316 -14.07 10.03 8.93
C ILE A 316 -14.48 9.16 10.12
N GLU A 317 -15.59 9.48 10.78
CA GLU A 317 -16.14 8.65 11.87
C GLU A 317 -16.40 7.20 11.43
N LYS A 318 -16.76 6.97 10.16
CA LYS A 318 -16.95 5.62 9.60
C LYS A 318 -15.63 4.96 9.19
N ALA A 319 -14.61 5.74 8.85
CA ALA A 319 -13.28 5.24 8.51
C ALA A 319 -12.48 4.83 9.75
N LEU A 320 -12.68 5.49 10.90
CA LEU A 320 -11.92 5.24 12.13
C LEU A 320 -11.88 3.76 12.54
N PRO A 321 -13.03 3.04 12.71
CA PRO A 321 -12.97 1.63 13.03
C PRO A 321 -12.25 0.82 11.95
N ALA A 322 -12.44 1.15 10.67
CA ALA A 322 -11.79 0.42 9.59
C ALA A 322 -10.25 0.57 9.63
N TRP A 323 -9.74 1.74 10.02
CA TRP A 323 -8.32 1.93 10.29
C TRP A 323 -7.85 1.22 11.55
N ASP A 324 -8.64 1.23 12.63
CA ASP A 324 -8.31 0.49 13.86
C ASP A 324 -8.09 -1.01 13.56
N TYR A 325 -8.82 -1.59 12.59
CA TYR A 325 -8.66 -3.01 12.19
C TYR A 325 -7.50 -3.29 11.22
N CYS A 326 -6.95 -2.29 10.53
CA CYS A 326 -5.96 -2.51 9.47
C CYS A 326 -4.61 -1.81 9.71
N LEU A 327 -4.48 -0.99 10.75
CA LEU A 327 -3.24 -0.33 11.10
C LEU A 327 -2.64 -1.00 12.34
N ALA A 328 -1.55 -1.73 12.11
CA ALA A 328 -0.77 -2.33 13.17
C ALA A 328 0.38 -1.40 13.57
N GLN A 329 0.60 -1.22 14.87
CA GLN A 329 1.76 -0.46 15.37
C GLN A 329 2.99 -1.35 15.44
N CYS A 330 4.17 -0.75 15.33
CA CYS A 330 5.44 -1.43 15.53
C CYS A 330 6.39 -0.59 16.39
N ASP A 331 7.23 -1.27 17.16
CA ASP A 331 8.48 -0.68 17.61
C ASP A 331 9.52 -0.83 16.49
N GLY A 332 10.37 0.16 16.25
CA GLY A 332 11.31 0.16 15.12
C GLY A 332 12.41 -0.91 15.15
N THR A 333 12.28 -1.95 15.98
CA THR A 333 13.22 -3.06 16.10
C THR A 333 12.68 -4.40 15.59
N GLN A 334 11.39 -4.49 15.28
CA GLN A 334 10.75 -5.73 14.85
C GLN A 334 10.35 -5.72 13.36
N SER A 335 10.51 -6.87 12.69
CA SER A 335 9.99 -7.11 11.34
C SER A 335 8.48 -7.37 11.32
N TYR A 336 7.87 -7.53 12.50
CA TYR A 336 6.46 -7.85 12.67
C TYR A 336 5.81 -6.80 13.57
N SER A 337 4.61 -6.38 13.21
CA SER A 337 3.78 -5.48 14.00
C SER A 337 2.86 -6.27 14.93
N ASP A 338 2.64 -5.76 16.15
CA ASP A 338 1.60 -6.25 17.06
C ASP A 338 0.23 -5.73 16.57
N GLY A 339 -0.25 -6.29 15.46
CA GLY A 339 -1.49 -5.90 14.80
C GLY A 339 -2.68 -6.80 15.09
N PHE A 340 -3.88 -6.30 14.79
CA PHE A 340 -5.15 -7.06 14.84
C PHE A 340 -5.36 -8.01 13.65
N GLU A 341 -4.40 -8.02 12.74
CA GLU A 341 -4.37 -8.86 11.55
C GLU A 341 -3.83 -10.25 11.87
N ARG A 342 -4.01 -11.15 10.90
CA ARG A 342 -3.54 -12.52 11.05
C ARG A 342 -2.01 -12.59 10.97
N SER A 343 -1.37 -12.71 12.13
CA SER A 343 0.10 -12.81 12.24
C SER A 343 0.67 -14.21 11.98
N GLU A 344 -0.04 -15.28 12.35
CA GLU A 344 0.39 -16.66 12.09
C GLU A 344 0.18 -17.04 10.61
N PRO A 345 0.95 -17.93 9.96
CA PRO A 345 0.74 -18.39 8.56
C PRO A 345 -0.31 -19.52 8.43
N ARG A 346 -1.00 -19.69 7.28
CA ARG A 346 -2.02 -20.77 7.10
C ARG A 346 -1.37 -22.13 6.85
N PHE A 347 -0.09 -22.12 6.50
CA PHE A 347 0.72 -23.30 6.20
C PHE A 347 1.96 -23.29 7.08
N SER A 348 2.46 -24.47 7.46
CA SER A 348 3.75 -24.59 8.14
C SER A 348 4.89 -24.22 7.19
N LYS A 349 5.88 -23.51 7.72
CA LYS A 349 7.17 -23.35 7.04
C LYS A 349 7.80 -24.73 6.79
N PRO A 350 8.43 -24.97 5.63
CA PRO A 350 9.02 -26.26 5.32
C PRO A 350 10.29 -26.50 6.16
N GLU A 351 10.42 -27.69 6.75
CA GLU A 351 11.61 -28.04 7.56
C GLU A 351 12.86 -28.22 6.69
N ASN A 352 12.70 -28.78 5.49
CA ASN A 352 13.77 -28.98 4.52
C ASN A 352 13.23 -28.77 3.09
N PRO A 353 13.27 -27.53 2.57
CA PRO A 353 12.75 -27.20 1.25
C PRO A 353 13.71 -27.52 0.09
N ASP A 354 14.81 -28.23 0.35
CA ASP A 354 15.83 -28.59 -0.65
C ASP A 354 15.28 -29.53 -1.74
N ASP A 355 15.71 -29.33 -2.98
CA ASP A 355 15.34 -30.15 -4.12
C ASP A 355 15.80 -31.62 -4.03
N GLU A 356 16.84 -31.93 -3.26
CA GLU A 356 17.33 -33.28 -2.99
C GLU A 356 16.53 -33.98 -1.87
N ASN A 357 15.59 -33.28 -1.22
CA ASN A 357 14.64 -33.92 -0.32
C ASN A 357 13.50 -34.57 -1.12
N ASP A 358 13.58 -35.88 -1.35
CA ASP A 358 12.58 -36.65 -2.10
C ASP A 358 11.15 -36.52 -1.52
N ASP A 359 10.98 -36.22 -0.22
CA ASP A 359 9.66 -36.03 0.41
C ASP A 359 8.90 -34.80 -0.09
N ASN A 360 9.61 -33.84 -0.71
CA ASN A 360 9.05 -32.64 -1.33
C ASN A 360 8.41 -32.92 -2.70
N TRP A 361 8.54 -34.13 -3.22
CA TRP A 361 8.23 -34.43 -4.62
C TRP A 361 7.28 -35.63 -4.76
N ILE A 362 6.43 -35.56 -5.78
CA ILE A 362 5.53 -36.64 -6.19
C ILE A 362 6.07 -37.20 -7.50
N ASP A 363 6.32 -38.51 -7.55
CA ASP A 363 6.69 -39.16 -8.80
C ASP A 363 5.52 -39.12 -9.79
N ASN A 364 5.77 -38.50 -10.93
CA ASN A 364 4.81 -38.37 -12.02
C ASN A 364 5.44 -38.82 -13.35
N THR A 365 6.39 -39.76 -13.28
CA THR A 365 7.03 -40.38 -14.44
C THR A 365 6.01 -41.13 -15.31
N PRO A 366 5.86 -40.80 -16.61
CA PRO A 366 4.95 -41.50 -17.50
C PRO A 366 5.30 -42.98 -17.68
N GLU A 367 4.30 -43.86 -17.63
CA GLU A 367 4.50 -45.29 -17.87
C GLU A 367 5.06 -45.56 -19.27
N GLY A 368 6.08 -46.44 -19.35
CA GLY A 368 6.65 -46.87 -20.63
C GLY A 368 7.59 -45.86 -21.30
N ILE A 369 7.97 -44.79 -20.59
CA ILE A 369 8.98 -43.85 -21.10
C ILE A 369 10.35 -44.52 -21.25
N VAL A 370 11.03 -44.26 -22.36
CA VAL A 370 12.37 -44.80 -22.64
C VAL A 370 13.36 -43.66 -22.62
N TYR A 371 14.20 -43.62 -21.59
CA TYR A 371 15.26 -42.64 -21.45
C TYR A 371 16.62 -43.25 -21.82
N ASP A 372 17.38 -42.51 -22.63
CA ASP A 372 18.70 -42.90 -23.12
C ASP A 372 19.76 -41.97 -22.52
N PRO A 373 20.49 -42.40 -21.47
CA PRO A 373 21.50 -41.57 -20.80
C PRO A 373 22.60 -41.06 -21.73
N GLU A 374 22.89 -41.76 -22.84
CA GLU A 374 23.95 -41.35 -23.76
C GLU A 374 23.59 -40.09 -24.57
N LYS A 375 22.34 -39.64 -24.50
CA LYS A 375 21.85 -38.41 -25.14
C LYS A 375 21.66 -37.25 -24.17
N ASP A 376 21.91 -37.45 -22.87
CA ASP A 376 21.83 -36.38 -21.88
C ASP A 376 23.20 -35.70 -21.75
N ASP A 377 23.24 -34.41 -22.04
CA ASP A 377 24.46 -33.60 -22.00
C ASP A 377 25.03 -33.48 -20.56
N HIS A 378 24.23 -33.79 -19.53
CA HIS A 378 24.63 -33.83 -18.12
C HIS A 378 25.09 -35.22 -17.65
N PHE A 379 25.14 -36.22 -18.53
CA PHE A 379 25.58 -37.57 -18.18
C PHE A 379 27.09 -37.61 -17.92
N ASP A 380 27.50 -37.53 -16.64
CA ASP A 380 28.88 -37.78 -16.25
C ASP A 380 29.13 -39.27 -16.00
N ARG A 381 29.92 -39.90 -16.89
CA ARG A 381 30.40 -41.28 -16.72
C ARG A 381 31.25 -41.49 -15.45
N ARG A 382 31.62 -40.43 -14.72
CA ARG A 382 32.47 -40.46 -13.51
C ARG A 382 31.69 -40.40 -12.19
N GLU A 383 30.37 -40.22 -12.17
CA GLU A 383 29.54 -40.51 -10.98
C GLU A 383 29.48 -42.03 -10.75
N TYR A 384 30.60 -42.59 -10.31
CA TYR A 384 30.79 -44.01 -10.09
C TYR A 384 30.37 -44.36 -8.67
N GLU A 385 29.11 -44.79 -8.51
CA GLU A 385 28.63 -45.62 -7.39
C GLU A 385 27.25 -46.29 -7.66
N ARG A 386 26.46 -45.79 -8.62
CA ARG A 386 25.13 -46.33 -8.99
C ARG A 386 25.15 -47.22 -10.24
N THR A 387 24.20 -48.15 -10.35
CA THR A 387 23.94 -48.91 -11.59
C THR A 387 23.33 -48.04 -12.67
N ARG A 388 23.43 -48.48 -13.94
CA ARG A 388 22.84 -47.74 -15.08
C ARG A 388 21.33 -47.60 -14.92
N GLU A 389 20.68 -48.63 -14.39
CA GLU A 389 19.24 -48.65 -14.11
C GLU A 389 18.86 -47.62 -13.03
N GLU A 390 19.56 -47.59 -11.90
CA GLU A 390 19.31 -46.62 -10.81
C GLU A 390 19.50 -45.16 -11.25
N TYR A 391 20.49 -44.89 -12.12
CA TYR A 391 20.67 -43.55 -12.70
C TYR A 391 19.47 -43.15 -13.57
N ILE A 392 18.99 -44.07 -14.41
CA ILE A 392 17.84 -43.82 -15.28
C ILE A 392 16.59 -43.53 -14.44
N GLU A 393 16.33 -44.34 -13.41
CA GLU A 393 15.18 -44.16 -12.52
C GLU A 393 15.23 -42.80 -11.81
N LEU A 394 16.36 -42.45 -11.19
CA LEU A 394 16.52 -41.17 -10.50
C LEU A 394 16.42 -39.98 -11.45
N ARG A 395 16.97 -40.09 -12.66
CA ARG A 395 16.91 -39.00 -13.65
C ARG A 395 15.49 -38.82 -14.18
N LEU A 396 14.77 -39.90 -14.46
CA LEU A 396 13.36 -39.84 -14.82
C LEU A 396 12.53 -39.21 -13.70
N PHE A 397 12.74 -39.63 -12.45
CA PHE A 397 12.09 -39.02 -11.30
C PHE A 397 12.36 -37.50 -11.25
N LYS A 398 13.62 -37.06 -11.34
CA LYS A 398 13.96 -35.63 -11.35
C LYS A 398 13.37 -34.84 -12.53
N LEU A 399 13.19 -35.47 -13.69
CA LEU A 399 12.64 -34.83 -14.89
C LEU A 399 11.11 -34.70 -14.86
N PHE A 400 10.40 -35.64 -14.22
CA PHE A 400 8.94 -35.72 -14.27
C PHE A 400 8.25 -35.53 -12.92
N ARG A 401 9.00 -35.39 -11.82
CA ARG A 401 8.45 -35.13 -10.49
C ARG A 401 7.64 -33.84 -10.48
N LYS A 402 6.59 -33.83 -9.66
CA LYS A 402 5.77 -32.65 -9.37
C LYS A 402 5.97 -32.21 -7.93
N PRO A 403 5.87 -30.92 -7.61
CA PRO A 403 6.01 -30.45 -6.25
C PRO A 403 4.87 -31.01 -5.40
N LYS A 404 5.23 -31.57 -4.25
CA LYS A 404 4.29 -31.88 -3.19
C LYS A 404 3.99 -30.59 -2.45
N HIS A 405 2.79 -30.06 -2.65
CA HIS A 405 2.36 -28.89 -1.91
C HIS A 405 1.94 -29.26 -0.48
N PRO A 406 2.26 -28.41 0.52
CA PRO A 406 1.79 -28.61 1.88
C PRO A 406 0.27 -28.45 1.98
N ASP A 407 -0.33 -29.17 2.92
CA ASP A 407 -1.71 -28.96 3.35
C ASP A 407 -1.78 -27.79 4.35
N PRO A 408 -2.93 -27.10 4.44
CA PRO A 408 -3.11 -26.05 5.45
C PRO A 408 -3.05 -26.66 6.86
N LEU A 409 -2.60 -25.84 7.81
CA LEU A 409 -2.62 -26.18 9.23
C LEU A 409 -4.06 -26.40 9.71
N GLU A 410 -4.21 -27.07 10.86
CA GLU A 410 -5.52 -27.12 11.51
C GLU A 410 -5.97 -25.71 11.90
N TYR A 411 -7.14 -25.29 11.41
CA TYR A 411 -7.71 -23.98 11.70
C TYR A 411 -7.79 -23.71 13.20
N GLN A 412 -7.15 -22.62 13.63
CA GLN A 412 -7.32 -22.03 14.95
C GLN A 412 -8.17 -20.75 14.84
N PRO A 413 -9.11 -20.52 15.78
CA PRO A 413 -9.87 -19.27 15.82
C PRO A 413 -8.95 -18.06 15.93
N ILE A 414 -9.21 -17.03 15.12
CA ILE A 414 -8.51 -15.75 15.16
C ILE A 414 -9.32 -14.79 16.04
N ASP A 415 -8.63 -14.14 16.98
CA ASP A 415 -9.21 -13.08 17.79
C ASP A 415 -9.05 -11.75 17.05
N TYR A 416 -10.18 -11.23 16.55
CA TYR A 416 -10.23 -9.92 15.89
C TYR A 416 -10.70 -8.83 16.87
N SER A 417 -10.66 -9.06 18.19
CA SER A 417 -11.02 -8.02 19.14
C SER A 417 -9.94 -6.93 19.20
N ILE A 418 -10.39 -5.69 19.31
CA ILE A 418 -9.54 -4.51 19.49
C ILE A 418 -9.62 -4.10 20.95
N ASP A 419 -8.47 -3.89 21.61
CA ASP A 419 -8.45 -3.24 22.92
C ASP A 419 -8.96 -1.80 22.73
N PRO A 420 -10.01 -1.37 23.46
CA PRO A 420 -10.48 0.01 23.38
C PRO A 420 -9.39 1.06 23.59
N GLU A 421 -8.36 0.77 24.41
CA GLU A 421 -7.23 1.66 24.66
C GLU A 421 -6.33 1.83 23.44
N ASP A 422 -6.31 0.84 22.53
CA ASP A 422 -5.50 0.83 21.31
C ASP A 422 -6.21 1.47 20.10
N THR A 423 -7.45 1.96 20.25
CA THR A 423 -8.13 2.65 19.14
C THR A 423 -7.48 4.01 18.86
N LEU A 424 -7.44 4.42 17.59
CA LEU A 424 -6.95 5.75 17.18
C LEU A 424 -7.61 6.88 17.98
N ARG A 425 -8.89 6.69 18.34
CA ARG A 425 -9.66 7.65 19.14
C ARG A 425 -9.10 7.80 20.54
N GLU A 426 -8.86 6.72 21.25
CA GLU A 426 -8.42 6.79 22.64
C GLU A 426 -6.94 7.18 22.73
N GLN A 427 -6.09 6.62 21.86
CA GLN A 427 -4.67 6.95 21.82
C GLN A 427 -4.41 8.43 21.50
N PHE A 428 -5.15 8.99 20.53
CA PHE A 428 -4.91 10.34 20.03
C PHE A 428 -6.01 11.34 20.43
N ARG A 429 -6.74 11.05 21.52
CA ARG A 429 -7.86 11.87 22.02
C ARG A 429 -7.49 13.34 22.18
N ASP A 430 -6.32 13.60 22.77
CA ASP A 430 -5.85 14.94 23.13
C ASP A 430 -5.09 15.65 21.99
N THR A 431 -4.47 14.88 21.09
CA THR A 431 -3.66 15.43 19.98
C THR A 431 -4.44 15.58 18.69
N GLY A 432 -5.52 14.81 18.53
CA GLY A 432 -6.27 14.69 17.29
C GLY A 432 -5.50 13.94 16.20
N LEU A 433 -6.06 13.98 14.99
CA LEU A 433 -5.50 13.35 13.79
C LEU A 433 -5.21 14.39 12.71
N GLN A 434 -4.41 14.00 11.72
CA GLN A 434 -4.17 14.76 10.50
C GLN A 434 -4.66 13.97 9.29
N ILE A 435 -5.60 14.54 8.54
CA ILE A 435 -6.27 13.85 7.42
C ILE A 435 -6.17 14.68 6.15
N ILE A 436 -5.71 14.04 5.07
CA ILE A 436 -5.73 14.60 3.71
C ILE A 436 -6.99 14.09 3.02
N VAL A 437 -7.71 15.00 2.35
CA VAL A 437 -8.98 14.69 1.68
C VAL A 437 -8.84 14.87 0.17
N LYS A 438 -9.29 13.89 -0.60
CA LYS A 438 -9.50 13.99 -2.06
C LYS A 438 -10.92 13.58 -2.42
N MET A 439 -11.52 14.33 -3.33
CA MET A 439 -12.81 14.04 -3.95
C MET A 439 -12.62 14.07 -5.46
N ALA A 440 -12.80 12.94 -6.13
CA ALA A 440 -12.54 12.81 -7.56
C ALA A 440 -13.64 12.04 -8.29
N SER A 441 -13.83 12.38 -9.56
CA SER A 441 -14.74 11.72 -10.47
C SER A 441 -13.97 11.19 -11.67
N ILE A 442 -14.13 9.92 -12.00
CA ILE A 442 -13.74 9.40 -13.31
C ILE A 442 -14.98 9.42 -14.20
N GLU A 443 -14.91 10.10 -15.33
CA GLU A 443 -16.01 10.32 -16.27
C GLU A 443 -15.62 9.70 -17.62
N LEU A 444 -16.47 8.79 -18.11
CA LEU A 444 -16.33 8.15 -19.41
C LEU A 444 -17.45 8.63 -20.34
N THR A 445 -17.12 8.85 -21.60
CA THR A 445 -18.07 9.25 -22.64
C THR A 445 -18.04 8.24 -23.80
N PRO A 446 -19.04 8.24 -24.68
CA PRO A 446 -19.00 7.42 -25.90
C PRO A 446 -17.72 7.61 -26.73
N GLU A 447 -17.11 8.79 -26.69
CA GLU A 447 -15.85 9.12 -27.37
C GLU A 447 -14.61 8.65 -26.60
N LYS A 448 -14.70 8.56 -25.26
CA LYS A 448 -13.65 8.10 -24.35
C LYS A 448 -14.22 6.97 -23.46
N PRO A 449 -14.49 5.78 -24.02
CA PRO A 449 -15.30 4.76 -23.35
C PRO A 449 -14.50 3.84 -22.41
N TYR A 450 -13.17 3.97 -22.37
CA TYR A 450 -12.26 3.05 -21.68
C TYR A 450 -11.29 3.82 -20.78
N PHE A 451 -11.23 3.44 -19.50
CA PHE A 451 -10.23 3.89 -18.54
C PHE A 451 -9.13 2.83 -18.41
N PRO A 452 -7.84 3.18 -18.64
CA PRO A 452 -6.74 2.21 -18.69
C PRO A 452 -6.29 1.66 -17.33
N GLY A 453 -6.85 2.13 -16.22
CA GLY A 453 -6.38 1.78 -14.87
C GLY A 453 -5.27 2.71 -14.38
N GLY A 454 -4.73 2.40 -13.20
CA GLY A 454 -3.64 3.14 -12.56
C GLY A 454 -2.31 2.38 -12.57
N ASN A 455 -1.22 3.11 -12.35
CA ASN A 455 0.09 2.49 -12.09
C ASN A 455 0.16 1.95 -10.66
N TRP A 456 1.08 1.00 -10.42
CA TRP A 456 1.44 0.58 -9.07
C TRP A 456 2.11 1.74 -8.32
N HIS A 457 1.53 2.13 -7.19
CA HIS A 457 2.02 3.25 -6.37
C HIS A 457 1.72 3.03 -4.88
N LEU A 458 2.37 3.84 -4.06
CA LEU A 458 2.08 4.04 -2.64
C LEU A 458 1.57 5.47 -2.46
N GLU A 459 0.84 5.72 -1.39
CA GLU A 459 0.27 7.05 -1.17
C GLU A 459 1.31 8.00 -0.61
N GLY A 460 1.45 9.14 -1.28
CA GLY A 460 2.31 10.22 -0.83
C GLY A 460 3.82 9.96 -0.97
N GLN A 461 4.59 10.83 -0.33
CA GLN A 461 6.04 10.74 -0.17
C GLN A 461 6.40 10.71 1.31
N LEU A 462 7.66 10.43 1.67
CA LEU A 462 8.03 10.30 3.08
C LEU A 462 7.89 11.61 3.89
N ASN A 463 7.92 12.78 3.26
CA ASN A 463 7.62 14.05 3.92
C ASN A 463 6.14 14.22 4.30
N GLU A 464 5.25 13.35 3.82
CA GLU A 464 3.81 13.42 4.08
C GLU A 464 3.34 12.40 5.11
N HIS A 465 4.22 11.47 5.51
CA HIS A 465 4.00 10.50 6.59
C HIS A 465 2.62 9.80 6.53
N ILE A 466 2.14 9.45 5.33
CA ILE A 466 0.86 8.74 5.18
C ILE A 466 1.01 7.29 5.64
N VAL A 467 0.17 6.86 6.59
CA VAL A 467 0.20 5.51 7.18
C VAL A 467 -1.01 4.67 6.80
N GLY A 468 -2.14 5.30 6.47
CA GLY A 468 -3.37 4.60 6.15
C GLY A 468 -4.21 5.31 5.10
N THR A 469 -4.94 4.52 4.32
CA THR A 469 -5.86 4.99 3.29
C THR A 469 -7.25 4.50 3.60
N ALA A 470 -8.27 5.34 3.39
CA ALA A 470 -9.66 4.95 3.32
C ALA A 470 -10.30 5.52 2.04
N LEU A 471 -10.92 4.66 1.24
CA LEU A 471 -11.60 4.99 0.00
C LEU A 471 -13.09 4.69 0.14
N TYR A 472 -13.93 5.65 -0.22
CA TYR A 472 -15.38 5.46 -0.27
C TYR A 472 -15.91 5.72 -1.68
N TYR A 473 -16.47 4.67 -2.30
CA TYR A 473 -17.03 4.74 -3.65
C TYR A 473 -18.51 5.14 -3.60
N LEU A 474 -18.78 6.44 -3.55
CA LEU A 474 -20.13 6.97 -3.32
C LEU A 474 -21.11 6.78 -4.49
N SER A 475 -20.65 6.77 -5.75
CA SER A 475 -21.54 6.64 -6.91
C SER A 475 -20.82 6.07 -8.14
N THR A 476 -21.39 5.04 -8.75
CA THR A 476 -20.89 4.39 -9.96
C THR A 476 -22.05 4.10 -10.92
N GLU A 477 -21.97 4.58 -12.15
CA GLU A 477 -23.04 4.42 -13.15
C GLU A 477 -22.47 4.06 -14.53
N ASN A 478 -23.12 3.13 -15.23
CA ASN A 478 -22.82 2.75 -16.61
C ASN A 478 -21.36 2.37 -16.90
N VAL A 479 -20.66 1.76 -15.94
CA VAL A 479 -19.29 1.26 -16.12
C VAL A 479 -19.15 -0.19 -15.64
N THR A 480 -18.22 -0.93 -16.22
CA THR A 480 -17.88 -2.28 -15.79
C THR A 480 -17.24 -2.28 -14.40
N PRO A 481 -17.30 -3.39 -13.65
CA PRO A 481 -16.63 -3.49 -12.35
C PRO A 481 -15.12 -3.23 -12.46
N SER A 482 -14.56 -2.56 -11.46
CA SER A 482 -13.13 -2.32 -11.31
C SER A 482 -12.67 -2.79 -9.92
N ARG A 483 -11.39 -3.12 -9.79
CA ARG A 483 -10.78 -3.65 -8.58
C ARG A 483 -9.55 -2.83 -8.21
N LEU A 484 -9.20 -2.84 -6.93
CA LEU A 484 -7.87 -2.45 -6.46
C LEU A 484 -7.03 -3.70 -6.27
N ARG A 485 -5.88 -3.78 -6.95
CA ARG A 485 -4.91 -4.85 -6.75
C ARG A 485 -3.90 -4.42 -5.69
N PHE A 486 -3.44 -5.38 -4.89
CA PHE A 486 -2.53 -5.16 -3.78
C PHE A 486 -1.31 -6.08 -3.89
N ARG A 487 -0.13 -5.55 -3.52
CA ARG A 487 1.12 -6.30 -3.37
C ARG A 487 2.00 -5.69 -2.29
N MET A 488 2.87 -6.51 -1.70
CA MET A 488 3.82 -6.10 -0.66
C MET A 488 5.22 -6.63 -0.95
N ALA A 489 6.22 -5.85 -0.56
CA ALA A 489 7.59 -6.33 -0.51
C ALA A 489 7.69 -7.46 0.51
N THR A 490 8.51 -8.47 0.21
CA THR A 490 8.83 -9.56 1.13
C THR A 490 10.26 -9.41 1.62
N ASP A 491 10.62 -10.15 2.67
CA ASP A 491 12.03 -10.29 3.00
C ASP A 491 12.80 -10.91 1.82
N HIS A 492 13.93 -10.30 1.50
CA HIS A 492 14.80 -10.71 0.39
C HIS A 492 15.89 -11.70 0.83
N GLU A 493 16.11 -11.84 2.13
CA GLU A 493 17.02 -12.82 2.73
C GLU A 493 16.33 -13.57 3.88
N PRO A 494 15.21 -14.27 3.64
CA PRO A 494 14.54 -15.05 4.68
C PRO A 494 15.47 -16.17 5.20
N GLU A 495 16.22 -15.87 6.27
CA GLU A 495 17.25 -16.76 6.84
C GLU A 495 16.69 -18.16 7.14
N ASP A 496 15.44 -18.21 7.64
CA ASP A 496 14.73 -19.45 7.97
C ASP A 496 14.43 -20.33 6.75
N LEU A 497 14.27 -19.73 5.56
CA LEU A 497 13.98 -20.46 4.32
C LEU A 497 15.27 -20.86 3.60
N PHE A 498 16.26 -19.96 3.55
CA PHE A 498 17.46 -20.16 2.73
C PHE A 498 18.61 -20.87 3.46
N GLY A 499 18.63 -20.88 4.80
CA GLY A 499 19.70 -21.50 5.58
C GLY A 499 19.84 -23.03 5.40
N ASN A 500 18.82 -23.70 4.85
CA ASN A 500 18.75 -25.16 4.72
C ASN A 500 18.69 -25.65 3.26
N VAL A 501 18.96 -24.79 2.28
CA VAL A 501 18.85 -25.13 0.84
C VAL A 501 20.23 -25.17 0.21
N GLY A 502 20.52 -26.25 -0.51
CA GLY A 502 21.72 -26.43 -1.29
C GLY A 502 21.81 -25.47 -2.47
N GLN A 503 23.02 -25.32 -3.01
CA GLN A 503 23.23 -24.49 -4.19
C GLN A 503 22.39 -25.01 -5.37
N ASP A 504 21.62 -24.12 -5.99
CA ASP A 504 20.73 -24.41 -7.11
C ASP A 504 19.62 -25.46 -6.83
N ALA A 505 19.26 -25.64 -5.55
CA ALA A 505 18.29 -26.64 -5.09
C ALA A 505 16.96 -26.02 -4.60
N TYR A 506 16.43 -25.04 -5.33
CA TYR A 506 15.24 -24.25 -4.96
C TYR A 506 14.00 -24.47 -5.86
N SER A 507 14.02 -25.38 -6.83
CA SER A 507 12.90 -25.58 -7.77
C SER A 507 11.57 -25.90 -7.07
N TRP A 508 11.58 -26.72 -6.01
CA TRP A 508 10.37 -26.99 -5.24
C TRP A 508 9.78 -25.70 -4.65
N MET A 509 10.64 -24.85 -4.08
CA MET A 509 10.23 -23.57 -3.51
C MET A 509 9.61 -22.66 -4.57
N GLU A 510 10.23 -22.58 -5.75
CA GLU A 510 9.75 -21.72 -6.84
C GLU A 510 8.31 -22.07 -7.24
N GLU A 511 8.00 -23.37 -7.29
CA GLU A 511 6.67 -23.86 -7.64
C GLU A 511 5.63 -23.71 -6.50
N VAL A 512 6.02 -23.81 -5.23
CA VAL A 512 5.04 -23.69 -4.12
C VAL A 512 4.79 -22.24 -3.69
N TYR A 513 5.77 -21.34 -3.86
CA TYR A 513 5.65 -19.91 -3.59
C TYR A 513 5.23 -19.09 -4.82
N GLY A 514 5.46 -19.60 -6.03
CA GLY A 514 5.12 -18.92 -7.27
C GLY A 514 6.06 -17.75 -7.59
N THR A 515 7.36 -17.89 -7.30
CA THR A 515 8.40 -16.87 -7.52
C THR A 515 9.71 -17.54 -7.92
N SER A 516 10.58 -16.82 -8.65
CA SER A 516 11.92 -17.33 -9.03
C SER A 516 12.97 -16.92 -8.01
N PHE A 517 13.75 -17.88 -7.54
CA PHE A 517 14.86 -17.69 -6.59
C PHE A 517 16.23 -17.79 -7.29
N GLY A 518 16.31 -18.34 -8.51
CA GLY A 518 17.57 -18.71 -9.14
C GLY A 518 18.47 -17.60 -9.68
N ALA A 519 19.77 -17.89 -9.74
CA ALA A 519 20.86 -16.92 -10.00
C ALA A 519 20.82 -16.21 -11.37
N HIS A 520 20.09 -16.75 -12.35
CA HIS A 520 20.04 -16.22 -13.71
C HIS A 520 18.80 -15.36 -14.01
N GLU A 521 17.70 -15.56 -13.28
CA GLU A 521 16.42 -14.84 -13.47
C GLU A 521 15.69 -14.58 -12.13
N LYS A 522 16.40 -14.04 -11.13
CA LYS A 522 15.83 -13.79 -9.79
C LYS A 522 14.60 -12.87 -9.87
N ALA A 523 13.47 -13.33 -9.34
CA ALA A 523 12.31 -12.48 -9.19
C ALA A 523 12.53 -11.44 -8.07
N PRO A 524 11.91 -10.25 -8.19
CA PRO A 524 11.86 -9.31 -7.08
C PRO A 524 11.25 -9.95 -5.82
N ALA A 525 11.73 -9.54 -4.64
CA ALA A 525 11.14 -9.87 -3.34
C ALA A 525 9.82 -9.09 -3.15
N LEU A 526 8.81 -9.49 -3.92
CA LEU A 526 7.54 -8.80 -4.08
C LEU A 526 6.44 -9.82 -4.38
N GLN A 527 5.38 -9.84 -3.57
CA GLN A 527 4.28 -10.79 -3.71
C GLN A 527 2.94 -10.07 -3.89
N ASN A 528 2.13 -10.51 -4.85
CA ASN A 528 0.75 -10.04 -4.97
C ASN A 528 -0.13 -10.69 -3.91
N TYR A 529 -0.99 -9.89 -3.31
CA TYR A 529 -1.94 -10.31 -2.30
C TYR A 529 -3.33 -10.63 -2.87
N GLY A 530 -3.59 -10.18 -4.11
CA GLY A 530 -4.88 -10.31 -4.77
C GLY A 530 -5.51 -8.95 -5.05
N SER A 531 -6.84 -8.92 -5.13
CA SER A 531 -7.57 -7.71 -5.48
C SER A 531 -8.94 -7.65 -4.84
N VAL A 532 -9.43 -6.43 -4.54
CA VAL A 532 -10.76 -6.19 -3.95
C VAL A 532 -11.62 -5.41 -4.93
N GLU A 533 -12.86 -5.86 -5.14
CA GLU A 533 -13.82 -5.12 -5.97
C GLU A 533 -14.21 -3.80 -5.31
N THR A 534 -14.27 -2.75 -6.10
CA THR A 534 -14.52 -1.40 -5.64
C THR A 534 -15.91 -0.96 -6.14
N ARG A 535 -16.97 -1.47 -5.53
CA ARG A 535 -18.37 -1.19 -5.93
C ARG A 535 -18.94 0.04 -5.24
N GLU A 536 -20.04 0.56 -5.79
CA GLU A 536 -20.79 1.66 -5.15
C GLU A 536 -21.20 1.29 -3.71
N GLY A 537 -21.09 2.25 -2.79
CA GLY A 537 -21.41 2.09 -1.37
C GLY A 537 -20.32 1.43 -0.53
N ARG A 538 -19.23 0.93 -1.15
CA ARG A 538 -18.14 0.29 -0.42
C ARG A 538 -17.16 1.31 0.17
N LEU A 539 -16.91 1.18 1.46
CA LEU A 539 -15.73 1.74 2.14
C LEU A 539 -14.62 0.68 2.16
N LEU A 540 -13.41 1.09 1.83
CA LEU A 540 -12.21 0.25 1.81
C LEU A 540 -11.09 0.96 2.58
N ALA A 541 -10.49 0.32 3.58
CA ALA A 541 -9.36 0.83 4.32
C ALA A 541 -8.18 -0.14 4.25
N PHE A 542 -6.96 0.40 4.18
CA PHE A 542 -5.73 -0.39 4.14
C PHE A 542 -4.51 0.44 4.58
N PRO A 543 -3.48 -0.21 5.17
CA PRO A 543 -2.23 0.44 5.53
C PRO A 543 -1.42 0.82 4.29
N ASN A 544 -0.63 1.89 4.39
CA ASN A 544 0.25 2.37 3.32
C ASN A 544 1.54 1.52 3.16
N VAL A 545 1.51 0.25 3.62
CA VAL A 545 2.50 -0.79 3.26
C VAL A 545 2.12 -1.51 1.96
N PHE A 546 0.85 -1.43 1.57
CA PHE A 546 0.37 -1.99 0.32
C PHE A 546 0.65 -1.09 -0.87
N GLN A 547 1.52 -1.55 -1.77
CA GLN A 547 1.54 -0.97 -3.11
C GLN A 547 0.28 -1.44 -3.84
N HIS A 548 -0.42 -0.51 -4.48
CA HIS A 548 -1.70 -0.83 -5.10
C HIS A 548 -1.87 -0.15 -6.47
N CYS A 549 -2.82 -0.69 -7.25
CA CYS A 549 -3.22 -0.11 -8.53
C CYS A 549 -4.70 -0.38 -8.85
N VAL A 550 -5.32 0.54 -9.58
CA VAL A 550 -6.70 0.41 -10.06
C VAL A 550 -6.71 -0.39 -11.36
N THR A 551 -7.59 -1.37 -11.48
CA THR A 551 -7.76 -2.12 -12.74
C THR A 551 -8.53 -1.31 -13.79
N PRO A 552 -8.30 -1.55 -15.09
CA PRO A 552 -9.07 -0.92 -16.16
C PRO A 552 -10.58 -1.17 -16.04
N PHE A 553 -11.37 -0.27 -16.63
CA PHE A 553 -12.82 -0.43 -16.78
C PHE A 553 -13.35 0.38 -17.97
N GLU A 554 -14.56 0.08 -18.42
CA GLU A 554 -15.17 0.68 -19.61
C GLU A 554 -16.68 0.88 -19.46
N LEU A 555 -17.30 1.58 -20.41
CA LEU A 555 -18.75 1.76 -20.44
C LEU A 555 -19.48 0.42 -20.68
N VAL A 556 -20.55 0.19 -19.91
CA VAL A 556 -21.45 -0.98 -20.14
C VAL A 556 -22.32 -0.75 -21.37
N ASP A 557 -22.98 0.41 -21.44
CA ASP A 557 -23.66 0.92 -22.64
C ASP A 557 -22.77 2.01 -23.27
N PRO A 558 -22.02 1.70 -24.35
CA PRO A 558 -21.09 2.64 -24.97
C PRO A 558 -21.78 3.84 -25.63
N THR A 559 -23.12 3.89 -25.66
CA THR A 559 -23.89 5.01 -26.21
C THR A 559 -24.24 6.08 -25.18
N LYS A 560 -23.99 5.81 -23.90
CA LYS A 560 -24.28 6.73 -22.79
C LYS A 560 -23.02 7.03 -21.99
N PRO A 561 -22.90 8.22 -21.38
CA PRO A 561 -21.82 8.47 -20.44
C PRO A 561 -21.94 7.56 -19.22
N GLY A 562 -20.83 7.42 -18.50
CA GLY A 562 -20.75 6.68 -17.25
C GLY A 562 -19.73 7.31 -16.33
N HIS A 563 -19.82 7.02 -15.03
CA HIS A 563 -18.90 7.59 -14.06
C HIS A 563 -18.59 6.64 -12.92
N ARG A 564 -17.49 6.96 -12.25
CA ARG A 564 -17.04 6.35 -11.01
C ARG A 564 -16.51 7.43 -10.08
N ARG A 565 -17.23 7.69 -9.00
CA ARG A 565 -16.94 8.77 -8.04
C ARG A 565 -16.47 8.17 -6.73
N PHE A 566 -15.49 8.82 -6.12
CA PHE A 566 -14.97 8.38 -4.83
C PHE A 566 -14.41 9.54 -4.00
N ILE A 567 -14.32 9.29 -2.70
CA ILE A 567 -13.63 10.13 -1.73
C ILE A 567 -12.48 9.30 -1.17
N ALA A 568 -11.28 9.88 -1.13
CA ALA A 568 -10.13 9.31 -0.46
C ALA A 568 -9.80 10.14 0.78
N LEU A 569 -9.54 9.43 1.87
CA LEU A 569 -9.02 9.96 3.12
C LEU A 569 -7.68 9.29 3.37
N TRP A 570 -6.63 10.08 3.58
CA TRP A 570 -5.34 9.56 3.98
C TRP A 570 -5.01 10.03 5.39
N LEU A 571 -4.72 9.06 6.26
CA LEU A 571 -4.27 9.30 7.61
C LEU A 571 -2.77 9.56 7.59
N VAL A 572 -2.38 10.75 8.05
CA VAL A 572 -0.99 11.06 8.38
C VAL A 572 -0.66 10.47 9.74
N ASP A 573 0.55 9.94 9.88
CA ASP A 573 1.08 9.33 11.09
C ASP A 573 0.82 10.22 12.33
N PRO A 574 -0.07 9.79 13.25
CA PRO A 574 -0.38 10.58 14.43
C PRO A 574 0.83 10.76 15.37
N PHE A 575 1.82 9.86 15.32
CA PHE A 575 3.07 9.99 16.07
C PHE A 575 4.02 11.04 15.47
N VAL A 576 3.86 11.36 14.18
CA VAL A 576 4.69 12.32 13.45
C VAL A 576 3.82 13.37 12.76
N PRO A 577 3.26 14.33 13.52
CA PRO A 577 2.51 15.40 12.91
C PRO A 577 3.39 16.22 11.96
N ILE A 578 2.83 16.62 10.82
CA ILE A 578 3.48 17.44 9.80
C ILE A 578 2.84 18.83 9.71
N ILE A 579 3.44 19.70 8.89
CA ILE A 579 2.88 21.03 8.60
C ILE A 579 1.51 20.84 7.95
N SER A 580 0.47 21.42 8.56
CA SER A 580 -0.93 21.28 8.13
C SER A 580 -1.49 22.61 7.63
N THR A 581 -2.75 22.60 7.22
CA THR A 581 -3.54 23.83 6.98
C THR A 581 -3.73 24.68 8.25
N ALA A 582 -3.40 24.18 9.44
CA ALA A 582 -3.33 25.02 10.65
C ALA A 582 -2.09 25.93 10.66
N ASN A 583 -1.04 25.53 9.93
CA ASN A 583 0.24 26.22 9.82
C ASN A 583 0.32 27.05 8.53
N VAL A 584 -0.25 26.56 7.43
CA VAL A 584 -0.26 27.26 6.14
C VAL A 584 -1.64 27.89 5.95
N PRO A 585 -1.75 29.23 5.97
CA PRO A 585 -3.01 29.90 5.68
C PRO A 585 -3.49 29.66 4.25
N PRO A 586 -4.78 29.92 3.96
CA PRO A 586 -5.30 29.85 2.61
C PRO A 586 -4.41 30.63 1.63
N GLN A 587 -4.08 29.96 0.54
CA GLN A 587 -3.18 30.46 -0.50
C GLN A 587 -3.96 30.98 -1.71
N GLN A 588 -5.27 30.71 -1.78
CA GLN A 588 -6.13 30.96 -2.93
C GLN A 588 -6.44 32.46 -3.05
N ALA A 589 -5.80 33.17 -3.98
CA ALA A 589 -6.05 34.60 -4.19
C ALA A 589 -7.54 34.92 -4.46
N GLU A 590 -8.24 34.01 -5.14
CA GLU A 590 -9.66 34.13 -5.49
C GLU A 590 -10.61 34.06 -4.28
N TRP A 591 -10.13 33.67 -3.09
CA TRP A 591 -10.93 33.70 -1.86
C TRP A 591 -11.01 35.11 -1.25
N GLY A 592 -10.14 36.05 -1.66
CA GLY A 592 -10.11 37.42 -1.16
C GLY A 592 -10.87 38.41 -2.06
N GLU A 593 -11.44 39.46 -1.46
CA GLU A 593 -12.16 40.52 -2.20
C GLU A 593 -11.25 41.39 -3.10
N GLY A 594 -9.92 41.34 -2.90
CA GLY A 594 -8.93 42.16 -3.61
C GLY A 594 -8.15 41.46 -4.73
N GLY A 595 -8.31 40.13 -4.90
CA GLY A 595 -7.48 39.34 -5.80
C GLY A 595 -6.01 39.23 -5.38
N ALA A 596 -5.15 38.76 -6.30
CA ALA A 596 -3.71 38.64 -6.06
C ALA A 596 -2.99 39.98 -6.28
N THR A 597 -1.91 40.23 -5.53
CA THR A 597 -1.09 41.44 -5.64
C THR A 597 0.39 41.12 -5.60
N ALA A 598 1.26 41.89 -6.25
CA ALA A 598 2.71 41.63 -6.24
C ALA A 598 3.28 41.64 -4.81
N ASN A 599 4.13 40.66 -4.48
CA ASN A 599 4.80 40.59 -3.18
C ASN A 599 6.29 40.92 -3.30
N PRO A 600 6.78 42.03 -2.70
CA PRO A 600 8.18 42.44 -2.79
C PRO A 600 9.17 41.49 -2.08
N GLU A 601 8.69 40.54 -1.27
CA GLU A 601 9.52 39.50 -0.63
C GLU A 601 9.70 38.24 -1.51
N LEU A 602 8.98 38.15 -2.62
CA LEU A 602 9.05 37.06 -3.61
C LEU A 602 9.72 37.52 -4.91
N GLU A 603 9.87 36.62 -5.88
CA GLU A 603 10.37 36.99 -7.20
C GLU A 603 9.46 38.05 -7.85
N PRO A 604 9.99 38.97 -8.67
CA PRO A 604 9.23 40.15 -9.16
C PRO A 604 7.94 39.84 -9.93
N ASP A 605 7.80 38.64 -10.45
CA ASP A 605 6.64 38.17 -11.21
C ASP A 605 5.64 37.35 -10.35
N ASP A 606 5.93 37.13 -9.06
CA ASP A 606 5.09 36.34 -8.16
C ASP A 606 3.99 37.21 -7.51
N GLU A 607 2.74 36.79 -7.72
CA GLU A 607 1.58 37.38 -7.07
C GLU A 607 1.25 36.70 -5.74
N TRP A 608 0.61 37.43 -4.84
CA TRP A 608 0.30 37.00 -3.48
C TRP A 608 -1.09 37.48 -3.06
N PRO A 609 -1.98 36.58 -2.57
CA PRO A 609 -1.81 35.12 -2.46
C PRO A 609 -1.64 34.42 -3.82
N MET A 610 -1.39 33.11 -3.82
CA MET A 610 -1.18 32.29 -5.03
C MET A 610 -2.40 32.33 -5.96
N THR A 611 -2.15 32.60 -7.24
CA THR A 611 -3.23 32.55 -8.26
C THR A 611 -3.58 31.11 -8.64
N ARG A 612 -4.76 30.91 -9.22
CA ARG A 612 -5.14 29.60 -9.78
C ARG A 612 -4.19 29.15 -10.89
N GLU A 613 -3.72 30.07 -11.75
CA GLU A 613 -2.78 29.73 -12.82
C GLU A 613 -1.43 29.26 -12.28
N GLU A 614 -0.91 29.96 -11.27
CA GLU A 614 0.32 29.57 -10.59
C GLU A 614 0.18 28.21 -9.88
N ALA A 615 -0.92 28.01 -9.16
CA ALA A 615 -1.20 26.75 -8.49
C ALA A 615 -1.30 25.57 -9.48
N LEU A 616 -1.82 25.80 -10.69
CA LEU A 616 -1.82 24.79 -11.76
C LEU A 616 -0.39 24.44 -12.22
N LYS A 617 0.50 25.44 -12.36
CA LYS A 617 1.91 25.22 -12.69
C LYS A 617 2.63 24.41 -11.61
N HIS A 618 2.40 24.74 -10.33
CA HIS A 618 2.93 23.96 -9.21
C HIS A 618 2.38 22.54 -9.19
N ARG A 619 1.09 22.35 -9.47
CA ARG A 619 0.50 21.02 -9.57
C ARG A 619 1.15 20.19 -10.68
N GLU A 620 1.31 20.75 -11.87
CA GLU A 620 1.96 20.05 -12.99
C GLU A 620 3.39 19.65 -12.63
N ALA A 621 4.16 20.55 -12.01
CA ALA A 621 5.51 20.27 -11.54
C ALA A 621 5.53 19.19 -10.44
N LEU A 622 4.61 19.23 -9.48
CA LEU A 622 4.45 18.22 -8.43
C LEU A 622 4.07 16.85 -9.02
N MET A 623 3.16 16.79 -10.00
CA MET A 623 2.80 15.52 -10.67
C MET A 623 3.98 14.95 -11.47
N ALA A 624 4.77 15.81 -12.12
CA ALA A 624 5.99 15.39 -12.81
C ALA A 624 7.04 14.84 -11.82
N GLU A 625 7.25 15.53 -10.69
CA GLU A 625 8.15 15.07 -9.62
C GLU A 625 7.69 13.71 -9.09
N ARG A 626 6.41 13.57 -8.72
CA ARG A 626 5.85 12.31 -8.22
C ARG A 626 5.97 11.18 -9.21
N SER A 627 5.68 11.42 -10.48
CA SER A 627 5.83 10.39 -11.52
C SER A 627 7.26 9.86 -11.60
N VAL A 628 8.28 10.72 -11.45
CA VAL A 628 9.68 10.30 -11.42
C VAL A 628 9.99 9.49 -10.16
N LEU A 629 9.48 9.92 -9.01
CA LEU A 629 9.75 9.28 -7.72
C LEU A 629 9.00 7.96 -7.55
N GLU A 630 7.78 7.84 -8.04
CA GLU A 630 7.02 6.59 -8.13
C GLU A 630 7.76 5.56 -8.99
N ASN A 631 8.31 5.98 -10.13
CA ASN A 631 9.14 5.10 -10.94
C ASN A 631 10.39 4.64 -10.18
N LYS A 632 11.09 5.53 -9.48
CA LYS A 632 12.24 5.14 -8.65
C LYS A 632 11.85 4.23 -7.48
N ASN A 633 10.74 4.49 -6.80
CA ASN A 633 10.22 3.65 -5.73
C ASN A 633 9.88 2.26 -6.25
N ARG A 634 9.20 2.18 -7.39
CA ARG A 634 8.94 0.92 -8.08
C ARG A 634 10.25 0.21 -8.43
N ASP A 635 11.21 0.93 -8.99
CA ASP A 635 12.50 0.33 -9.37
C ASP A 635 13.27 -0.17 -8.13
N GLU A 636 13.21 0.50 -6.97
CA GLU A 636 13.78 -0.02 -5.71
C GLU A 636 13.02 -1.26 -5.21
N TRP A 637 11.69 -1.27 -5.28
CA TRP A 637 10.89 -2.46 -4.96
C TRP A 637 11.20 -3.65 -5.89
N LEU A 638 11.58 -3.37 -7.14
CA LEU A 638 11.99 -4.39 -8.11
C LEU A 638 13.48 -4.73 -8.02
N ARG A 639 14.28 -3.98 -7.25
CA ARG A 639 15.73 -4.11 -7.20
C ARG A 639 16.19 -5.21 -6.25
N TYR A 640 15.52 -5.34 -5.10
CA TYR A 640 15.82 -6.41 -4.16
C TYR A 640 15.17 -7.68 -4.68
N CYS A 641 16.01 -8.58 -5.16
CA CYS A 641 15.62 -9.95 -5.47
C CYS A 641 16.03 -10.86 -4.32
N TYR A 642 15.43 -12.04 -4.24
CA TYR A 642 15.84 -13.04 -3.25
C TYR A 642 17.33 -13.36 -3.37
N ASP A 643 18.07 -13.30 -2.27
CA ASP A 643 19.49 -13.62 -2.25
C ASP A 643 19.81 -14.80 -1.34
N PHE A 644 20.56 -15.75 -1.90
CA PHE A 644 21.18 -16.81 -1.12
C PHE A 644 22.57 -16.32 -0.79
N CYS A 645 22.85 -16.06 0.49
CA CYS A 645 24.21 -15.79 0.91
C CYS A 645 25.10 -16.98 0.51
N GLU A 646 26.07 -16.75 -0.39
CA GLU A 646 27.12 -17.73 -0.68
C GLU A 646 27.89 -18.02 0.62
N HIS A 647 27.62 -19.15 1.27
CA HIS A 647 28.35 -19.63 2.44
C HIS A 647 29.23 -20.84 2.11
#